data_AF-A0A7W7QZH5-F1
#
_entry.id   AF-A0A7W7QZH5-F1
#
_cell.length_a   1.000
_cell.length_b   1.000
_cell.length_c   1.000
_cell.angle_alpha   90.00
_cell.angle_beta   90.00
_cell.angle_gamma   90.00
#
_symmetry.space_group_name_H-M   'P 1'
#
loop_
_entity.id
_entity.type
_entity.pdbx_description
1 polymer ?
#
loop_
_entity_poly.entity_id
_entity_poly.type
_entity_poly.pdbx_seq_one_letter_code
_entity_poly.pdbx_strand_id
1 'polypeptide(L)'
;MKYQTIRTAAWTPTSSEASLTARYRALPFPEEWREALLDLCNTGRPAQAEPYRTVPTWRLDQVLQTLAPDLLVRPRPAQHRGEAADFWLYSPVEVADPLPGPALRALLAAWLRDLRPEPEHRTRRREVESMLSDDPPPWRPVEAELLRCPPTKGGTAAPEARQFQLTTDYLARRILALEPYDFGAGKLHFRAVPRGPRDQGAELVSQPLPWEGKGDRTSWYSVVLNVTLHTVPFHPLPRLHLHTHIRRWATRTSPTTGRLRLAFGRRTSVLLRPRVPWLPGAPVSERFAVARLEWNRASKGIDWVGGGPAGVLQGISLAEPFPDADGLLRAPEEWLTEGMRAAVVHSTAMGGHEVGAGLMSDQRSRIVRWAEQALPEVLCPVPALEYTRRATTHRPANPRPKPAGDVDKAAEDVRAATARRVGTAFALGPLGDPEAASSEQPVLEARLLWQTAEMRDTAIATLVDHLGLKDDGVRPTAEAYEAACPGSPALLEWDTAELTVRLRCLKLTGSLADDLPLGDVRPTRDAVTRALSARRTEVRAFLAADRTDSMPALALAEIDRRQDFSTPDHDPKFALRLGCADAGVLTQFMAVPKRVRGYNSEKNAGFRALKAWDDGLRQLGVRVHPEHSLGTQLPEGLRYAAVWMVRKNASSRTRWAGHEPVAIRVTPARPGTGLARVEGWDRSADNGTGAWIPYPALLLRLTRLAEVPSGVPGPRGDAAQPAERPSWWQDMRRQRQETEEWLQKVLRSLRGTPTLLLAHAQNCRSHWTWLQDGQSEPDRIRTGHAPARRLDPDLRLVRVRTSQGRETAQWWGVHPDEVNGVNGLPANLWTDPTTAAGSARVFWSTTPKAQQFSGSAVEADKLAPRPLRAGKRKGELTVDTDKPAWNPGLVELAVLGCHQADGDDPEALALAVHQLRQAPDHSDALSLPLPLHLAGLAQEYVLPTIADDGAAADPVADTDPDAAEVAGLAQAPEPDSDPEQLTLFAPGGVVG
;
A
#
# COMPACT_ATOMS: atom_id res chain seq x y z
N MET A 1 4.16 -9.26 -33.22
CA MET A 1 3.54 -8.84 -31.94
C MET A 1 2.26 -8.08 -32.28
N LYS A 2 1.11 -8.38 -31.66
CA LYS A 2 -0.19 -7.77 -32.03
C LYS A 2 -0.31 -6.29 -31.63
N TYR A 3 0.43 -5.88 -30.60
CA TYR A 3 0.45 -4.51 -30.06
C TYR A 3 1.90 -4.03 -30.05
N GLN A 4 2.19 -2.90 -30.70
CA GLN A 4 3.53 -2.29 -30.75
C GLN A 4 3.63 -1.03 -29.88
N THR A 5 2.50 -0.47 -29.47
CA THR A 5 2.44 0.72 -28.64
C THR A 5 1.44 0.54 -27.51
N ILE A 6 1.65 1.29 -26.44
CA ILE A 6 0.65 1.49 -25.39
C ILE A 6 0.27 2.97 -25.32
N ARG A 7 -1.01 3.23 -25.02
CA ARG A 7 -1.46 4.56 -24.60
C ARG A 7 -1.64 4.57 -23.09
N THR A 8 -1.43 5.75 -22.51
CA THR A 8 -1.70 6.02 -21.10
C THR A 8 -2.88 6.99 -21.00
N ALA A 9 -3.65 6.89 -19.92
CA ALA A 9 -4.69 7.85 -19.57
C ALA A 9 -4.06 9.10 -18.95
N ALA A 10 -3.16 9.75 -19.71
CA ALA A 10 -2.40 10.90 -19.26
C ALA A 10 -2.35 12.01 -20.32
N TRP A 11 -2.35 13.25 -19.86
CA TRP A 11 -2.22 14.46 -20.69
C TRP A 11 -1.15 15.39 -20.11
N THR A 12 -0.57 16.21 -20.97
CA THR A 12 0.46 17.16 -20.61
C THR A 12 0.22 18.49 -21.33
N PRO A 13 0.71 19.63 -20.80
CA PRO A 13 0.71 20.89 -21.53
C PRO A 13 1.40 20.76 -22.89
N THR A 14 0.92 21.50 -23.90
CA THR A 14 1.51 21.46 -25.26
C THR A 14 2.92 22.04 -25.32
N SER A 15 3.30 22.90 -24.38
CA SER A 15 4.64 23.48 -24.22
C SER A 15 4.88 23.96 -22.79
N SER A 16 6.10 24.38 -22.45
CA SER A 16 6.43 25.00 -21.16
C SER A 16 5.73 26.35 -20.94
N GLU A 17 5.42 27.04 -22.03
CA GLU A 17 4.75 28.35 -22.01
C GLU A 17 3.22 28.24 -22.00
N ALA A 18 2.68 27.02 -22.14
CA ALA A 18 1.24 26.79 -22.10
C ALA A 18 0.68 27.22 -20.74
N SER A 19 -0.10 28.29 -20.77
CA SER A 19 -0.74 28.89 -19.60
C SER A 19 -2.24 28.66 -19.69
N LEU A 20 -2.83 28.33 -18.54
CA LEU A 20 -4.28 28.22 -18.40
C LEU A 20 -4.63 28.89 -17.08
N THR A 21 -5.30 30.04 -17.16
CA THR A 21 -5.78 30.72 -15.97
C THR A 21 -7.28 30.49 -15.78
N ALA A 22 -7.70 30.44 -14.52
CA ALA A 22 -9.11 30.42 -14.16
C ALA A 22 -9.40 31.39 -13.03
N ARG A 23 -10.61 31.95 -13.03
CA ARG A 23 -11.07 32.94 -12.05
C ARG A 23 -11.74 32.24 -10.89
N TYR A 24 -11.30 32.57 -9.69
CA TYR A 24 -11.83 32.07 -8.43
C TYR A 24 -12.19 33.24 -7.51
N ARG A 25 -13.03 32.94 -6.54
CA ARG A 25 -13.13 33.69 -5.29
C ARG A 25 -12.34 32.92 -4.25
N ALA A 26 -11.44 33.61 -3.55
CA ALA A 26 -10.60 32.99 -2.55
C ALA A 26 -10.78 33.69 -1.19
N LEU A 27 -10.72 32.91 -0.12
CA LEU A 27 -10.83 33.37 1.26
C LEU A 27 -9.51 33.07 1.99
N PRO A 28 -8.77 34.08 2.46
CA PRO A 28 -7.58 33.85 3.27
C PRO A 28 -8.00 33.36 4.67
N PHE A 29 -7.14 32.58 5.33
CA PHE A 29 -7.30 32.38 6.77
C PHE A 29 -6.93 33.70 7.47
N PRO A 30 -7.79 34.26 8.36
CA PRO A 30 -7.45 35.49 9.05
C PRO A 30 -6.37 35.24 10.09
N GLU A 31 -5.15 35.67 9.81
CA GLU A 31 -4.02 35.54 10.73
C GLU A 31 -4.24 36.34 12.03
N GLU A 32 -5.06 37.39 11.98
CA GLU A 32 -5.47 38.20 13.14
C GLU A 32 -6.25 37.39 14.18
N TRP A 33 -6.96 36.33 13.75
CA TRP A 33 -7.66 35.44 14.67
C TRP A 33 -6.74 34.50 15.43
N ARG A 34 -5.49 34.35 14.98
CA ARG A 34 -4.58 33.29 15.42
C ARG A 34 -4.34 33.32 16.93
N GLU A 35 -3.98 34.48 17.48
CA GLU A 35 -3.61 34.59 18.90
C GLU A 35 -4.80 34.30 19.80
N ALA A 36 -5.95 34.93 19.55
CA ALA A 36 -7.17 34.69 20.33
C ALA A 36 -7.66 33.23 20.26
N LEU A 37 -7.56 32.59 19.08
CA LEU A 37 -7.92 31.18 18.90
C LEU A 37 -6.93 30.25 19.60
N LEU A 38 -5.62 30.54 19.56
CA LEU A 38 -4.60 29.77 20.28
C LEU A 38 -4.76 29.92 21.79
N ASP A 39 -5.04 31.13 22.28
CA ASP A 39 -5.32 31.41 23.68
C ASP A 39 -6.53 30.60 24.16
N LEU A 40 -7.64 30.62 23.40
CA LEU A 40 -8.81 29.80 23.70
C LEU A 40 -8.45 28.30 23.70
N CYS A 41 -7.70 27.86 22.69
CA CYS A 41 -7.26 26.47 22.54
C CYS A 41 -6.22 26.04 23.59
N ASN A 42 -5.58 26.96 24.30
CA ASN A 42 -4.59 26.68 25.36
C ASN A 42 -5.12 26.98 26.76
N THR A 43 -6.23 27.71 26.88
CA THR A 43 -6.93 27.96 28.14
C THR A 43 -7.31 26.64 28.82
N GLY A 44 -7.03 26.54 30.12
CA GLY A 44 -7.35 25.38 30.96
C GLY A 44 -6.53 24.12 30.66
N ARG A 45 -5.56 24.18 29.73
CA ARG A 45 -4.69 23.03 29.48
C ARG A 45 -3.76 22.79 30.68
N PRO A 46 -3.51 21.53 31.07
CA PRO A 46 -2.53 21.21 32.09
C PRO A 46 -1.16 21.77 31.71
N ALA A 47 -0.40 22.27 32.69
CA ALA A 47 0.95 22.82 32.46
C ALA A 47 1.92 21.80 31.82
N GLN A 48 1.62 20.51 31.94
CA GLN A 48 2.39 19.40 31.36
C GLN A 48 1.98 19.03 29.92
N ALA A 49 0.88 19.59 29.40
CA ALA A 49 0.44 19.35 28.03
C ALA A 49 1.10 20.33 27.07
N GLU A 50 1.63 19.84 25.95
CA GLU A 50 2.19 20.74 24.93
C GLU A 50 1.09 21.70 24.44
N PRO A 51 1.36 23.03 24.43
CA PRO A 51 0.40 24.00 23.94
C PRO A 51 0.27 23.86 22.42
N TYR A 52 -0.94 24.10 21.91
CA TYR A 52 -1.14 24.25 20.49
C TYR A 52 -0.31 25.44 19.99
N ARG A 53 0.51 25.21 18.96
CA ARG A 53 1.28 26.24 18.25
C ARG A 53 0.56 26.72 17.00
N THR A 54 -0.38 25.91 16.51
CA THR A 54 -1.23 26.15 15.35
C THR A 54 -2.69 25.90 15.72
N VAL A 55 -3.60 26.70 15.17
CA VAL A 55 -5.03 26.56 15.44
C VAL A 55 -5.56 25.31 14.70
N PRO A 56 -6.21 24.35 15.39
CA PRO A 56 -6.65 23.12 14.76
C PRO A 56 -7.93 23.35 13.91
N THR A 57 -7.76 23.48 12.59
CA THR A 57 -8.88 23.68 11.63
C THR A 57 -9.43 22.40 11.04
N TRP A 58 -8.78 21.25 11.24
CA TRP A 58 -9.10 20.00 10.54
C TRP A 58 -10.55 19.53 10.70
N ARG A 59 -11.20 19.81 11.84
CA ARG A 59 -12.64 19.52 12.05
C ARG A 59 -13.53 20.48 11.27
N LEU A 60 -13.20 21.77 11.29
CA LEU A 60 -13.91 22.77 10.50
C LEU A 60 -13.78 22.47 9.01
N ASP A 61 -12.60 22.08 8.55
CA ASP A 61 -12.35 21.68 7.16
C ASP A 61 -13.23 20.49 6.73
N GLN A 62 -13.36 19.47 7.58
CA GLN A 62 -14.25 18.32 7.32
C GLN A 62 -15.74 18.71 7.30
N VAL A 63 -16.15 19.62 8.17
CA VAL A 63 -17.52 20.12 8.23
C VAL A 63 -17.84 20.94 6.97
N LEU A 64 -16.93 21.82 6.54
CA LEU A 64 -17.07 22.58 5.30
C LEU A 64 -17.26 21.66 4.09
N GLN A 65 -16.49 20.56 4.01
CA GLN A 65 -16.64 19.58 2.92
C GLN A 65 -17.97 18.84 2.93
N THR A 66 -18.61 18.73 4.10
CA THR A 66 -19.92 18.07 4.19
C THR A 66 -21.07 19.04 3.88
N LEU A 67 -20.96 20.30 4.32
CA LEU A 67 -22.08 21.24 4.29
C LEU A 67 -22.02 22.24 3.15
N ALA A 68 -20.82 22.52 2.64
CA ALA A 68 -20.55 23.39 1.51
C ALA A 68 -19.62 22.65 0.52
N PRO A 69 -20.06 21.53 -0.08
CA PRO A 69 -19.22 20.66 -0.91
C PRO A 69 -18.68 21.32 -2.19
N ASP A 70 -19.20 22.48 -2.58
CA ASP A 70 -18.69 23.33 -3.67
C ASP A 70 -17.44 24.15 -3.31
N LEU A 71 -17.07 24.18 -2.02
CA LEU A 71 -15.83 24.80 -1.56
C LEU A 71 -14.64 23.87 -1.75
N LEU A 72 -13.59 24.40 -2.37
CA LEU A 72 -12.28 23.77 -2.41
C LEU A 72 -11.51 24.18 -1.15
N VAL A 73 -11.54 23.31 -0.14
CA VAL A 73 -10.85 23.52 1.13
C VAL A 73 -9.39 23.12 0.99
N ARG A 74 -8.48 24.01 1.39
CA ARG A 74 -7.02 23.83 1.43
C ARG A 74 -6.53 23.76 2.88
N PRO A 75 -5.40 23.11 3.17
CA PRO A 75 -4.77 23.26 4.48
C PRO A 75 -4.33 24.71 4.66
N ARG A 76 -4.40 25.23 5.89
CA ARG A 76 -3.89 26.56 6.21
C ARG A 76 -2.38 26.63 5.89
N PRO A 77 -1.91 27.61 5.09
CA PRO A 77 -0.49 27.75 4.78
C PRO A 77 0.34 28.01 6.05
N ALA A 78 1.45 27.29 6.22
CA ALA A 78 2.31 27.46 7.39
C ALA A 78 3.37 28.55 7.11
N GLN A 79 2.97 29.81 7.17
CA GLN A 79 3.84 30.97 6.85
C GLN A 79 5.18 30.98 7.61
N HIS A 80 5.20 30.47 8.85
CA HIS A 80 6.42 30.33 9.67
C HIS A 80 7.46 29.31 9.14
N ARG A 81 7.18 28.65 8.01
CA ARG A 81 8.04 27.63 7.38
C ARG A 81 8.56 28.03 6.00
N GLY A 82 8.36 29.28 5.60
CA GLY A 82 8.75 29.76 4.27
C GLY A 82 7.86 29.22 3.14
N GLU A 83 6.68 28.68 3.46
CA GLU A 83 5.65 28.38 2.45
C GLU A 83 5.13 29.70 1.85
N ALA A 84 4.94 29.70 0.53
CA ALA A 84 4.32 30.84 -0.14
C ALA A 84 2.91 31.09 0.44
N ALA A 85 2.54 32.37 0.58
CA ALA A 85 1.19 32.73 0.98
C ALA A 85 0.17 32.14 0.00
N ASP A 86 -0.88 31.49 0.52
CA ASP A 86 -1.96 30.89 -0.25
C ASP A 86 -3.29 31.10 0.50
N PHE A 87 -4.42 30.74 -0.11
CA PHE A 87 -5.75 30.90 0.45
C PHE A 87 -6.26 29.62 1.10
N TRP A 88 -7.11 29.78 2.11
CA TRP A 88 -7.72 28.66 2.83
C TRP A 88 -8.86 28.02 2.06
N LEU A 89 -9.72 28.84 1.43
CA LEU A 89 -10.85 28.37 0.63
C LEU A 89 -10.80 28.98 -0.77
N TYR A 90 -11.16 28.15 -1.75
CA TYR A 90 -11.41 28.59 -3.12
C TYR A 90 -12.83 28.19 -3.55
N SER A 91 -13.44 29.03 -4.37
CA SER A 91 -14.69 28.71 -5.06
C SER A 91 -14.64 29.28 -6.49
N PRO A 92 -15.13 28.57 -7.51
CA PRO A 92 -15.24 29.12 -8.86
C PRO A 92 -16.05 30.42 -8.89
N VAL A 93 -15.65 31.38 -9.73
CA VAL A 93 -16.28 32.72 -9.75
C VAL A 93 -17.78 32.69 -10.09
N GLU A 94 -18.22 31.64 -10.78
CA GLU A 94 -19.60 31.38 -11.16
C GLU A 94 -20.52 31.15 -9.93
N VAL A 95 -19.94 30.78 -8.78
CA VAL A 95 -20.68 30.64 -7.53
C VAL A 95 -20.76 32.00 -6.83
N ALA A 96 -21.95 32.62 -6.88
CA ALA A 96 -22.15 34.02 -6.50
C ALA A 96 -22.03 34.32 -5.00
N ASP A 97 -22.31 33.35 -4.12
CA ASP A 97 -22.10 33.46 -2.67
C ASP A 97 -21.92 32.06 -2.07
N PRO A 98 -20.71 31.47 -2.18
CA PRO A 98 -20.51 30.06 -1.84
C PRO A 98 -20.59 29.77 -0.34
N LEU A 99 -20.40 30.80 0.50
CA LEU A 99 -20.53 30.70 1.94
C LEU A 99 -21.00 32.05 2.52
N PRO A 100 -22.33 32.27 2.60
CA PRO A 100 -22.91 33.52 3.06
C PRO A 100 -22.47 33.86 4.49
N GLY A 101 -22.36 35.16 4.79
CA GLY A 101 -21.94 35.66 6.11
C GLY A 101 -22.66 35.04 7.32
N PRO A 102 -24.01 34.91 7.32
CA PRO A 102 -24.72 34.22 8.40
C PRO A 102 -24.33 32.74 8.56
N ALA A 103 -24.13 32.02 7.45
CA ALA A 103 -23.72 30.63 7.46
C ALA A 103 -22.29 30.49 8.00
N LEU A 104 -21.36 31.36 7.57
CA LEU A 104 -19.99 31.40 8.09
C LEU A 104 -19.98 31.67 9.61
N ARG A 105 -20.73 32.67 10.09
CA ARG A 105 -20.82 32.97 11.54
C ARG A 105 -21.34 31.78 12.33
N ALA A 106 -22.39 31.12 11.84
CA ALA A 106 -22.93 29.92 12.48
C ALA A 106 -21.86 28.81 12.58
N LEU A 107 -21.15 28.53 11.47
CA LEU A 107 -20.08 27.54 11.45
C LEU A 107 -18.92 27.87 12.40
N LEU A 108 -18.52 29.13 12.47
CA LEU A 108 -17.47 29.58 13.38
C LEU A 108 -17.90 29.42 14.84
N ALA A 109 -19.12 29.84 15.20
CA ALA A 109 -19.67 29.64 16.54
C ALA A 109 -19.74 28.15 16.91
N ALA A 110 -20.17 27.30 15.98
CA ALA A 110 -20.15 25.85 16.12
C ALA A 110 -18.74 25.29 16.34
N TRP A 111 -17.77 25.74 15.55
CA TRP A 111 -16.38 25.32 15.68
C TRP A 111 -15.76 25.76 17.01
N LEU A 112 -16.01 26.98 17.49
CA LEU A 112 -15.54 27.44 18.81
C LEU A 112 -16.11 26.58 19.95
N ARG A 113 -17.39 26.18 19.85
CA ARG A 113 -17.99 25.25 20.81
C ARG A 113 -17.34 23.87 20.77
N ASP A 114 -16.93 23.42 19.59
CA ASP A 114 -16.22 22.15 19.42
C ASP A 114 -14.76 22.22 19.94
N LEU A 115 -14.07 23.34 19.76
CA LEU A 115 -12.71 23.56 20.29
C LEU A 115 -12.64 23.57 21.82
N ARG A 116 -13.72 24.05 22.46
CA ARG A 116 -13.88 24.12 23.92
C ARG A 116 -15.34 23.90 24.31
N PRO A 117 -15.81 22.65 24.46
CA PRO A 117 -17.22 22.38 24.80
C PRO A 117 -17.59 22.83 26.22
N GLU A 118 -16.62 22.89 27.14
CA GLU A 118 -16.80 23.06 28.57
C GLU A 118 -17.61 24.33 28.93
N PRO A 119 -18.61 24.24 29.84
CA PRO A 119 -19.45 25.38 30.20
C PRO A 119 -18.68 26.58 30.77
N GLU A 120 -17.60 26.34 31.50
CA GLU A 120 -16.76 27.37 32.14
C GLU A 120 -16.06 28.29 31.13
N HIS A 121 -15.79 27.81 29.91
CA HIS A 121 -15.18 28.62 28.85
C HIS A 121 -16.22 29.38 28.00
N ARG A 122 -17.51 29.38 28.39
CA ARG A 122 -18.59 30.03 27.60
C ARG A 122 -18.38 31.54 27.42
N THR A 123 -17.95 32.26 28.45
CA THR A 123 -17.70 33.72 28.36
C THR A 123 -16.56 34.00 27.40
N ARG A 124 -15.42 33.32 27.57
CA ARG A 124 -14.26 33.46 26.68
C ARG A 124 -14.58 33.08 25.23
N ARG A 125 -15.39 32.04 25.00
CA ARG A 125 -15.90 31.69 23.65
C ARG A 125 -16.69 32.83 23.03
N ARG A 126 -17.59 33.48 23.77
CA ARG A 126 -18.39 34.61 23.27
C ARG A 126 -17.53 35.84 22.95
N GLU A 127 -16.52 36.13 23.76
CA GLU A 127 -15.55 37.20 23.47
C GLU A 127 -14.83 36.95 22.14
N VAL A 128 -14.31 35.73 21.97
CA VAL A 128 -13.62 35.33 20.73
C VAL A 128 -14.58 35.33 19.55
N GLU A 129 -15.82 34.83 19.71
CA GLU A 129 -16.88 34.84 18.70
C GLU A 129 -17.27 36.26 18.24
N SER A 130 -17.36 37.21 19.18
CA SER A 130 -17.61 38.63 18.86
C SER A 130 -16.45 39.18 18.02
N MET A 131 -15.21 38.95 18.46
CA MET A 131 -14.01 39.39 17.73
C MET A 131 -13.95 38.81 16.30
N LEU A 132 -14.27 37.52 16.14
CA LEU A 132 -14.36 36.85 14.83
C LEU A 132 -15.47 37.44 13.94
N SER A 133 -16.54 37.96 14.56
CA SER A 133 -17.71 38.51 13.85
C SER A 133 -17.55 39.97 13.47
N ASP A 134 -16.77 40.73 14.24
CA ASP A 134 -16.52 42.17 14.01
C ASP A 134 -15.64 42.40 12.78
N ASP A 135 -14.73 41.47 12.46
CA ASP A 135 -13.89 41.50 11.26
C ASP A 135 -13.85 40.14 10.53
N PRO A 136 -14.90 39.81 9.73
CA PRO A 136 -14.93 38.58 8.96
C PRO A 136 -14.06 38.69 7.70
N PRO A 137 -13.36 37.61 7.28
CA PRO A 137 -12.53 37.64 6.08
C PRO A 137 -13.36 37.96 4.84
N PRO A 138 -12.89 38.88 3.98
CA PRO A 138 -13.55 39.15 2.72
C PRO A 138 -13.15 38.11 1.66
N TRP A 139 -14.13 37.62 0.91
CA TRP A 139 -13.88 36.91 -0.35
C TRP A 139 -13.23 37.86 -1.36
N ARG A 140 -12.13 37.44 -1.97
CA ARG A 140 -11.41 38.24 -2.97
C ARG A 140 -11.41 37.53 -4.33
N PRO A 141 -11.62 38.24 -5.45
CA PRO A 141 -11.41 37.67 -6.76
C PRO A 141 -9.93 37.42 -6.99
N VAL A 142 -9.58 36.21 -7.44
CA VAL A 142 -8.21 35.79 -7.73
C VAL A 142 -8.21 35.10 -9.08
N GLU A 143 -7.22 35.43 -9.91
CA GLU A 143 -6.91 34.66 -11.10
C GLU A 143 -5.77 33.69 -10.77
N ALA A 144 -6.01 32.39 -10.96
CA ALA A 144 -5.06 31.34 -10.61
C ALA A 144 -4.51 30.68 -11.88
N GLU A 145 -3.18 30.59 -11.96
CA GLU A 145 -2.48 29.78 -12.97
C GLU A 145 -2.64 28.29 -12.65
N LEU A 146 -3.12 27.52 -13.63
CA LEU A 146 -3.45 26.10 -13.46
C LEU A 146 -2.40 25.15 -14.06
N LEU A 147 -1.60 25.57 -15.05
CA LEU A 147 -0.73 24.64 -15.77
C LEU A 147 0.74 25.05 -15.75
N ARG A 148 1.03 26.32 -16.02
CA ARG A 148 2.41 26.80 -16.13
C ARG A 148 3.10 26.68 -14.78
N CYS A 149 4.25 26.05 -14.77
CA CYS A 149 5.12 25.95 -13.59
C CYS A 149 6.59 25.89 -14.03
N PRO A 150 7.52 26.43 -13.23
CA PRO A 150 8.93 26.37 -13.56
C PRO A 150 9.47 24.93 -13.37
N PRO A 151 10.52 24.54 -14.09
CA PRO A 151 11.26 23.32 -13.78
C PRO A 151 12.16 23.52 -12.55
N THR A 152 12.43 22.45 -11.82
CA THR A 152 13.45 22.40 -10.77
C THR A 152 14.84 22.37 -11.38
N LYS A 153 15.88 22.47 -10.54
CA LYS A 153 17.27 22.31 -10.97
C LYS A 153 17.54 20.96 -11.65
N GLY A 154 16.78 19.92 -11.31
CA GLY A 154 16.85 18.61 -11.97
C GLY A 154 16.09 18.52 -13.29
N GLY A 155 15.40 19.58 -13.72
CA GLY A 155 14.58 19.60 -14.94
C GLY A 155 13.17 19.05 -14.76
N THR A 156 12.76 18.71 -13.54
CA THR A 156 11.40 18.23 -13.24
C THR A 156 10.43 19.40 -13.09
N ALA A 157 9.19 19.31 -13.60
CA ALA A 157 8.14 20.29 -13.32
C ALA A 157 7.96 20.55 -11.81
N ALA A 158 7.76 21.81 -11.41
CA ALA A 158 7.52 22.20 -10.02
C ALA A 158 6.16 22.90 -9.85
N PRO A 159 5.02 22.19 -9.98
CA PRO A 159 3.72 22.78 -9.74
C PRO A 159 3.59 23.33 -8.32
N GLU A 160 2.91 24.47 -8.18
CA GLU A 160 2.57 25.04 -6.89
C GLU A 160 1.55 24.14 -6.17
N ALA A 161 1.54 24.19 -4.84
CA ALA A 161 0.68 23.33 -4.03
C ALA A 161 -0.82 23.44 -4.37
N ARG A 162 -1.29 24.63 -4.76
CA ARG A 162 -2.68 24.86 -5.19
C ARG A 162 -3.04 24.22 -6.53
N GLN A 163 -2.08 24.09 -7.46
CA GLN A 163 -2.32 23.53 -8.80
C GLN A 163 -2.79 22.07 -8.71
N PHE A 164 -2.30 21.29 -7.75
CA PHE A 164 -2.72 19.90 -7.52
C PHE A 164 -4.22 19.72 -7.25
N GLN A 165 -4.91 20.75 -6.76
CA GLN A 165 -6.36 20.71 -6.50
C GLN A 165 -7.14 21.54 -7.54
N LEU A 166 -6.71 22.78 -7.79
CA LEU A 166 -7.43 23.70 -8.66
C LEU A 166 -7.47 23.22 -10.12
N THR A 167 -6.35 22.74 -10.65
CA THR A 167 -6.24 22.23 -12.03
C THR A 167 -7.12 21.00 -12.23
N THR A 168 -7.10 20.09 -11.25
CA THR A 168 -7.87 18.85 -11.33
C THR A 168 -9.37 19.10 -11.16
N ASP A 169 -9.78 20.04 -10.30
CA ASP A 169 -11.18 20.44 -10.17
C ASP A 169 -11.68 21.16 -11.43
N TYR A 170 -10.87 22.05 -12.01
CA TYR A 170 -11.20 22.71 -13.28
C TYR A 170 -11.49 21.69 -14.40
N LEU A 171 -10.65 20.67 -14.55
CA LEU A 171 -10.87 19.60 -15.54
C LEU A 171 -12.07 18.73 -15.20
N ALA A 172 -12.28 18.42 -13.91
CA ALA A 172 -13.47 17.68 -13.48
C ALA A 172 -14.76 18.44 -13.85
N ARG A 173 -14.81 19.77 -13.66
CA ARG A 173 -15.94 20.60 -14.09
C ARG A 173 -16.16 20.58 -15.60
N ARG A 174 -15.08 20.56 -16.40
CA ARG A 174 -15.20 20.42 -17.86
C ARG A 174 -15.73 19.05 -18.27
N ILE A 175 -15.32 17.97 -17.59
CA ILE A 175 -15.86 16.62 -17.83
C ILE A 175 -17.36 16.57 -17.48
N LEU A 176 -17.77 17.22 -16.39
CA LEU A 176 -19.18 17.31 -15.99
C LEU A 176 -20.05 18.12 -16.97
N ALA A 177 -19.45 18.98 -17.79
CA ALA A 177 -20.15 19.75 -18.81
C ALA A 177 -20.34 18.99 -20.14
N LEU A 178 -19.76 17.78 -20.27
CA LEU A 178 -20.01 16.91 -21.41
C LEU A 178 -21.42 16.29 -21.36
N GLU A 179 -21.89 15.84 -22.52
CA GLU A 179 -23.03 14.93 -22.56
C GLU A 179 -22.73 13.65 -21.76
N PRO A 180 -23.73 13.08 -21.05
CA PRO A 180 -23.57 11.84 -20.29
C PRO A 180 -22.93 10.73 -21.12
N TYR A 181 -22.01 9.96 -20.54
CA TYR A 181 -21.32 8.88 -21.24
C TYR A 181 -22.31 7.79 -21.65
N ASP A 182 -22.54 7.65 -22.95
CA ASP A 182 -23.38 6.61 -23.53
C ASP A 182 -22.57 5.33 -23.71
N PHE A 183 -22.97 4.26 -23.01
CA PHE A 183 -22.36 2.93 -23.11
C PHE A 183 -23.20 1.95 -23.93
N GLY A 184 -24.18 2.45 -24.71
CA GLY A 184 -25.07 1.69 -25.58
C GLY A 184 -26.27 1.07 -24.86
N ALA A 185 -26.08 0.55 -23.65
CA ALA A 185 -27.16 0.02 -22.81
C ALA A 185 -27.73 1.06 -21.81
N GLY A 186 -27.21 2.28 -21.82
CA GLY A 186 -27.63 3.37 -20.93
C GLY A 186 -26.62 4.52 -20.93
N LYS A 187 -26.81 5.46 -20.00
CA LYS A 187 -25.97 6.65 -19.85
C LYS A 187 -25.42 6.79 -18.44
N LEU A 188 -24.17 7.21 -18.28
CA LEU A 188 -23.59 7.57 -16.98
C LEU A 188 -23.64 9.07 -16.76
N HIS A 189 -24.22 9.47 -15.63
CA HIS A 189 -24.28 10.84 -15.15
C HIS A 189 -23.36 10.96 -13.95
N PHE A 190 -22.33 11.79 -14.07
CA PHE A 190 -21.34 11.97 -13.04
C PHE A 190 -21.67 13.15 -12.13
N ARG A 191 -21.25 13.07 -10.87
CA ARG A 191 -21.24 14.18 -9.90
C ARG A 191 -19.88 14.24 -9.23
N ALA A 192 -19.39 15.44 -8.97
CA ALA A 192 -18.13 15.59 -8.25
C ALA A 192 -18.29 15.30 -6.75
N VAL A 193 -17.22 14.81 -6.15
CA VAL A 193 -17.10 14.54 -4.71
C VAL A 193 -16.04 15.49 -4.15
N PRO A 194 -16.29 16.18 -3.02
CA PRO A 194 -15.29 16.99 -2.34
C PRO A 194 -14.16 16.09 -1.85
N ARG A 195 -12.94 16.63 -1.93
CA ARG A 195 -11.72 15.94 -1.54
C ARG A 195 -11.18 16.60 -0.27
N GLY A 196 -10.64 15.81 0.66
CA GLY A 196 -10.00 16.29 1.88
C GLY A 196 -8.98 17.40 1.59
N PRO A 197 -8.66 18.29 2.55
CA PRO A 197 -7.73 19.39 2.28
C PRO A 197 -6.34 18.89 1.82
N ARG A 198 -5.96 17.70 2.28
CA ARG A 198 -4.73 17.01 1.90
C ARG A 198 -4.91 15.96 0.80
N ASP A 199 -6.15 15.69 0.40
CA ASP A 199 -6.42 14.80 -0.70
C ASP A 199 -6.21 15.57 -2.00
N GLN A 200 -5.26 15.11 -2.80
CA GLN A 200 -4.99 15.71 -4.10
C GLN A 200 -5.93 15.14 -5.16
N GLY A 201 -6.13 15.92 -6.22
CA GLY A 201 -6.98 15.55 -7.34
C GLY A 201 -8.46 15.88 -7.17
N ALA A 202 -9.25 15.47 -8.15
CA ALA A 202 -10.70 15.52 -8.17
C ALA A 202 -11.29 14.12 -8.34
N GLU A 203 -12.51 13.91 -7.85
CA GLU A 203 -13.24 12.65 -7.99
C GLU A 203 -14.65 12.90 -8.52
N LEU A 204 -15.05 12.10 -9.52
CA LEU A 204 -16.38 12.08 -10.09
C LEU A 204 -16.97 10.68 -9.92
N VAL A 205 -18.21 10.58 -9.45
CA VAL A 205 -18.91 9.31 -9.22
C VAL A 205 -20.19 9.29 -10.04
N SER A 206 -20.43 8.22 -10.79
CA SER A 206 -21.67 8.03 -11.54
C SER A 206 -22.85 7.78 -10.59
N GLN A 207 -24.08 7.89 -11.10
CA GLN A 207 -25.25 7.39 -10.40
C GLN A 207 -25.08 5.91 -10.01
N PRO A 208 -25.68 5.45 -8.89
CA PRO A 208 -25.73 4.04 -8.54
C PRO A 208 -26.46 3.23 -9.63
N LEU A 209 -25.85 2.12 -10.02
CA LEU A 209 -26.35 1.16 -11.00
C LEU A 209 -26.76 -0.12 -10.28
N PRO A 210 -27.97 -0.63 -10.53
CA PRO A 210 -28.39 -1.94 -10.03
C PRO A 210 -27.73 -3.06 -10.84
N TRP A 211 -27.46 -4.18 -10.19
CA TRP A 211 -27.10 -5.43 -10.83
C TRP A 211 -27.83 -6.57 -10.14
N GLU A 212 -28.69 -7.23 -10.91
CA GLU A 212 -29.39 -8.45 -10.51
C GLU A 212 -28.51 -9.64 -10.92
N GLY A 213 -27.85 -10.23 -9.92
CA GLY A 213 -26.97 -11.37 -10.12
C GLY A 213 -27.71 -12.70 -10.27
N LYS A 214 -27.04 -13.78 -9.88
CA LYS A 214 -27.68 -15.11 -9.79
C LYS A 214 -28.47 -15.33 -8.49
N GLY A 215 -28.48 -14.35 -7.59
CA GLY A 215 -29.20 -14.40 -6.32
C GLY A 215 -30.42 -13.47 -6.33
N ASP A 216 -31.29 -13.63 -5.34
CA ASP A 216 -32.56 -12.88 -5.21
C ASP A 216 -32.40 -11.41 -4.76
N ARG A 217 -31.18 -10.85 -4.80
CA ARG A 217 -30.92 -9.49 -4.28
C ARG A 217 -30.07 -8.66 -5.25
N THR A 218 -30.42 -7.39 -5.33
CA THR A 218 -29.72 -6.40 -6.16
C THR A 218 -28.44 -5.95 -5.47
N SER A 219 -27.32 -6.10 -6.17
CA SER A 219 -26.06 -5.47 -5.77
C SER A 219 -25.91 -4.12 -6.48
N TRP A 220 -25.33 -3.14 -5.82
CA TRP A 220 -25.25 -1.77 -6.34
C TRP A 220 -23.82 -1.29 -6.50
N TYR A 221 -23.53 -0.57 -7.58
CA TYR A 221 -22.21 -0.05 -7.87
C TYR A 221 -22.25 1.25 -8.68
N SER A 222 -21.14 1.99 -8.74
CA SER A 222 -20.95 3.18 -9.57
C SER A 222 -19.60 3.12 -10.28
N VAL A 223 -19.50 3.78 -11.44
CA VAL A 223 -18.22 4.07 -12.10
C VAL A 223 -17.64 5.34 -11.48
N VAL A 224 -16.33 5.34 -11.25
CA VAL A 224 -15.63 6.48 -10.66
C VAL A 224 -14.49 6.91 -11.56
N LEU A 225 -14.36 8.22 -11.71
CA LEU A 225 -13.26 8.89 -12.39
C LEU A 225 -12.45 9.69 -11.37
N ASN A 226 -11.14 9.57 -11.41
CA ASN A 226 -10.24 10.41 -10.62
C ASN A 226 -9.27 11.14 -11.53
N VAL A 227 -9.22 12.46 -11.38
CA VAL A 227 -8.28 13.33 -12.10
C VAL A 227 -7.20 13.73 -11.11
N THR A 228 -5.94 13.43 -11.41
CA THR A 228 -4.80 13.73 -10.52
C THR A 228 -3.68 14.43 -11.28
N LEU A 229 -2.95 15.32 -10.61
CA LEU A 229 -1.78 16.01 -11.16
C LEU A 229 -0.50 15.36 -10.60
N HIS A 230 0.42 15.01 -11.47
CA HIS A 230 1.67 14.33 -11.16
C HIS A 230 2.86 14.97 -11.86
N THR A 231 4.05 14.67 -11.35
CA THR A 231 5.34 15.05 -11.94
C THR A 231 6.11 13.79 -12.31
N VAL A 232 6.99 13.92 -13.30
CA VAL A 232 7.89 12.85 -13.74
C VAL A 232 9.33 13.37 -13.61
N PRO A 233 10.27 12.61 -13.02
CA PRO A 233 11.65 13.06 -12.89
C PRO A 233 12.22 13.52 -14.22
N PHE A 234 12.93 14.64 -14.20
CA PHE A 234 13.65 15.19 -15.36
C PHE A 234 12.75 15.64 -16.50
N HIS A 235 11.43 15.61 -16.31
CA HIS A 235 10.46 16.08 -17.30
C HIS A 235 9.93 17.46 -16.90
N PRO A 236 10.07 18.49 -17.75
CA PRO A 236 9.78 19.87 -17.37
C PRO A 236 8.28 20.19 -17.30
N LEU A 237 7.44 19.32 -17.86
CA LEU A 237 5.99 19.49 -17.88
C LEU A 237 5.29 18.53 -16.90
N PRO A 238 4.26 18.99 -16.17
CA PRO A 238 3.45 18.13 -15.33
C PRO A 238 2.55 17.20 -16.17
N ARG A 239 2.02 16.15 -15.53
CA ARG A 239 1.13 15.17 -16.15
C ARG A 239 -0.19 15.08 -15.38
N LEU A 240 -1.28 15.15 -16.11
CA LEU A 240 -2.62 14.92 -15.59
C LEU A 240 -3.00 13.49 -15.88
N HIS A 241 -3.37 12.71 -14.87
CA HIS A 241 -3.83 11.33 -15.03
C HIS A 241 -5.33 11.24 -14.84
N LEU A 242 -5.98 10.38 -15.62
CA LEU A 242 -7.36 9.93 -15.38
C LEU A 242 -7.35 8.46 -14.99
N HIS A 243 -7.95 8.17 -13.84
CA HIS A 243 -8.13 6.81 -13.34
C HIS A 243 -9.60 6.45 -13.32
N THR A 244 -9.92 5.27 -13.81
CA THR A 244 -11.28 4.72 -13.85
C THR A 244 -11.37 3.48 -12.97
N HIS A 245 -12.38 3.40 -12.10
CA HIS A 245 -12.60 2.22 -11.25
C HIS A 245 -14.07 2.03 -10.89
N ILE A 246 -14.37 0.95 -10.16
CA ILE A 246 -15.71 0.63 -9.66
C ILE A 246 -15.78 0.92 -8.15
N ARG A 247 -16.79 1.70 -7.75
CA ARG A 247 -17.18 1.89 -6.35
C ARG A 247 -18.40 1.01 -6.07
N ARG A 248 -18.34 0.22 -5.00
CA ARG A 248 -19.43 -0.66 -4.56
C ARG A 248 -20.18 -0.03 -3.40
N TRP A 249 -21.47 -0.29 -3.32
CA TRP A 249 -22.33 0.24 -2.27
C TRP A 249 -22.72 -0.85 -1.27
N ALA A 250 -22.67 -0.53 0.01
CA ALA A 250 -22.92 -1.47 1.09
C ALA A 250 -24.41 -1.48 1.45
N THR A 251 -25.17 -2.41 0.89
CA THR A 251 -26.62 -2.56 1.15
C THR A 251 -26.96 -3.79 2.00
N ARG A 252 -25.98 -4.67 2.25
CA ARG A 252 -26.21 -5.96 2.92
C ARG A 252 -26.26 -5.84 4.44
N THR A 253 -27.46 -5.91 5.02
CA THR A 253 -27.64 -6.00 6.47
C THR A 253 -27.40 -7.41 7.01
N SER A 254 -26.93 -7.49 8.26
CA SER A 254 -26.75 -8.74 8.99
C SER A 254 -28.11 -9.31 9.40
N PRO A 255 -28.39 -10.60 9.15
CA PRO A 255 -29.63 -11.23 9.60
C PRO A 255 -29.82 -11.20 11.12
N THR A 256 -28.71 -11.21 11.89
CA THR A 256 -28.76 -11.25 13.35
C THR A 256 -29.06 -9.89 13.97
N THR A 257 -28.47 -8.82 13.42
CA THR A 257 -28.59 -7.47 14.02
C THR A 257 -29.56 -6.57 13.26
N GLY A 258 -30.00 -6.97 12.07
CA GLY A 258 -30.80 -6.13 11.18
C GLY A 258 -30.05 -4.89 10.67
N ARG A 259 -28.71 -4.85 10.81
CA ARG A 259 -27.89 -3.67 10.50
C ARG A 259 -26.73 -4.00 9.57
N LEU A 260 -26.28 -3.01 8.81
CA LEU A 260 -25.05 -3.09 8.03
C LEU A 260 -23.85 -3.36 8.94
N ARG A 261 -23.01 -4.32 8.55
CA ARG A 261 -21.77 -4.63 9.26
C ARG A 261 -20.68 -3.66 8.85
N LEU A 262 -20.20 -2.85 9.78
CA LEU A 262 -18.99 -2.02 9.60
C LEU A 262 -17.78 -2.67 10.28
N ALA A 263 -16.58 -2.35 9.77
CA ALA A 263 -15.34 -2.84 10.35
C ALA A 263 -15.00 -2.07 11.64
N PHE A 264 -14.78 -2.80 12.73
CA PHE A 264 -14.40 -2.19 14.00
C PHE A 264 -13.06 -1.44 13.90
N GLY A 265 -12.98 -0.25 14.50
CA GLY A 265 -11.77 0.57 14.49
C GLY A 265 -11.41 1.23 13.16
N ARG A 266 -12.29 1.16 12.15
CA ARG A 266 -12.11 1.85 10.86
C ARG A 266 -13.24 2.84 10.62
N ARG A 267 -12.90 3.98 10.02
CA ARG A 267 -13.88 4.97 9.56
C ARG A 267 -14.47 4.51 8.23
N THR A 268 -15.79 4.60 8.09
CA THR A 268 -16.50 4.23 6.85
C THR A 268 -17.04 5.49 6.18
N SER A 269 -16.70 5.71 4.91
CA SER A 269 -17.18 6.85 4.14
C SER A 269 -18.64 6.66 3.68
N VAL A 270 -19.42 7.73 3.78
CA VAL A 270 -20.79 7.84 3.29
C VAL A 270 -20.86 9.01 2.32
N LEU A 271 -21.36 8.78 1.10
CA LEU A 271 -21.68 9.87 0.17
C LEU A 271 -23.10 10.33 0.41
N LEU A 272 -23.29 11.64 0.50
CA LEU A 272 -24.57 12.29 0.74
C LEU A 272 -24.93 13.14 -0.47
N ARG A 273 -26.21 13.21 -0.82
CA ARG A 273 -26.71 14.12 -1.85
C ARG A 273 -27.70 15.10 -1.20
N PRO A 274 -27.29 16.34 -0.91
CA PRO A 274 -28.24 17.35 -0.46
C PRO A 274 -29.30 17.58 -1.54
N ARG A 275 -30.59 17.55 -1.17
CA ARG A 275 -31.70 17.98 -2.04
C ARG A 275 -31.98 19.48 -1.88
N VAL A 276 -31.64 20.02 -0.71
CA VAL A 276 -31.67 21.44 -0.37
C VAL A 276 -30.32 21.82 0.25
N PRO A 277 -29.93 23.11 0.25
CA PRO A 277 -28.69 23.53 0.88
C PRO A 277 -28.73 23.23 2.38
N TRP A 278 -27.70 22.58 2.92
CA TRP A 278 -27.67 22.27 4.36
C TRP A 278 -27.69 23.53 5.23
N LEU A 279 -27.00 24.57 4.77
CA LEU A 279 -26.86 25.85 5.45
C LEU A 279 -27.88 26.86 4.90
N PRO A 280 -28.61 27.59 5.76
CA PRO A 280 -29.52 28.64 5.31
C PRO A 280 -28.83 29.68 4.44
N GLY A 281 -29.40 29.95 3.26
CA GLY A 281 -28.88 30.92 2.30
C GLY A 281 -27.72 30.44 1.42
N ALA A 282 -27.15 29.27 1.68
CA ALA A 282 -26.13 28.68 0.80
C ALA A 282 -26.75 28.22 -0.54
N PRO A 283 -25.97 28.18 -1.64
CA PRO A 283 -26.46 27.67 -2.92
C PRO A 283 -26.73 26.16 -2.87
N VAL A 284 -27.63 25.69 -3.75
CA VAL A 284 -27.84 24.25 -3.96
C VAL A 284 -26.62 23.66 -4.66
N SER A 285 -26.05 22.61 -4.08
CA SER A 285 -24.91 21.90 -4.64
C SER A 285 -25.37 20.71 -5.49
N GLU A 286 -24.81 20.59 -6.70
CA GLU A 286 -24.92 19.37 -7.50
C GLU A 286 -23.83 18.32 -7.15
N ARG A 287 -22.83 18.70 -6.34
CA ARG A 287 -21.80 17.79 -5.82
C ARG A 287 -22.35 16.90 -4.72
N PHE A 288 -21.78 15.70 -4.60
CA PHE A 288 -21.97 14.91 -3.39
C PHE A 288 -21.28 15.59 -2.20
N ALA A 289 -21.75 15.31 -0.99
CA ALA A 289 -21.06 15.62 0.26
C ALA A 289 -20.49 14.32 0.85
N VAL A 290 -19.47 14.43 1.70
CA VAL A 290 -18.81 13.27 2.32
C VAL A 290 -18.93 13.35 3.82
N ALA A 291 -19.47 12.30 4.44
CA ALA A 291 -19.45 12.10 5.88
C ALA A 291 -18.82 10.75 6.23
N ARG A 292 -18.48 10.53 7.50
CA ARG A 292 -17.83 9.28 7.95
C ARG A 292 -18.48 8.73 9.21
N LEU A 293 -18.68 7.41 9.25
CA LEU A 293 -19.16 6.65 10.41
C LEU A 293 -17.98 5.98 11.13
N GLU A 294 -18.03 5.92 12.46
CA GLU A 294 -17.09 5.18 13.29
C GLU A 294 -17.76 4.56 14.52
N TRP A 295 -17.05 3.67 15.21
CA TRP A 295 -17.51 3.16 16.50
C TRP A 295 -17.33 4.23 17.58
N ASN A 296 -18.43 4.72 18.13
CA ASN A 296 -18.44 5.68 19.22
C ASN A 296 -18.48 4.95 20.58
N ARG A 297 -17.49 5.23 21.42
CA ARG A 297 -17.36 4.60 22.74
C ARG A 297 -18.44 5.05 23.74
N ALA A 298 -18.88 6.31 23.66
CA ALA A 298 -19.83 6.89 24.59
C ALA A 298 -21.25 6.31 24.37
N SER A 299 -21.67 6.23 23.11
CA SER A 299 -22.97 5.64 22.74
C SER A 299 -22.95 4.11 22.63
N LYS A 300 -21.77 3.48 22.80
CA LYS A 300 -21.57 2.02 22.61
C LYS A 300 -22.18 1.50 21.29
N GLY A 301 -22.04 2.29 20.22
CA GLY A 301 -22.65 2.03 18.93
C GLY A 301 -21.89 2.69 17.78
N ILE A 302 -22.38 2.50 16.56
CA ILE A 302 -21.86 3.20 15.38
C ILE A 302 -22.54 4.56 15.28
N ASP A 303 -21.75 5.61 15.09
CA ASP A 303 -22.23 6.98 14.95
C ASP A 303 -21.32 7.75 13.99
N TRP A 304 -21.70 8.98 13.65
CA TRP A 304 -20.86 9.88 12.85
C TRP A 304 -19.57 10.25 13.60
N VAL A 305 -18.45 10.34 12.86
CA VAL A 305 -17.12 10.67 13.43
C VAL A 305 -17.16 11.99 14.19
N GLY A 306 -16.81 11.96 15.48
CA GLY A 306 -16.86 13.14 16.36
C GLY A 306 -18.28 13.71 16.58
N GLY A 307 -19.32 12.88 16.46
CA GLY A 307 -20.73 13.34 16.41
C GLY A 307 -21.16 13.82 15.02
N GLY A 308 -20.25 13.79 14.04
CA GLY A 308 -20.48 14.21 12.66
C GLY A 308 -20.62 15.72 12.49
N PRO A 309 -21.00 16.16 11.28
CA PRO A 309 -21.54 17.50 11.08
C PRO A 309 -22.66 17.77 12.07
N ALA A 310 -23.55 16.82 12.36
CA ALA A 310 -24.66 16.99 13.31
C ALA A 310 -24.22 17.40 14.73
N GLY A 311 -23.09 16.87 15.24
CA GLY A 311 -22.54 17.20 16.55
C GLY A 311 -21.92 18.61 16.59
N VAL A 312 -21.14 18.97 15.57
CA VAL A 312 -20.60 20.35 15.45
C VAL A 312 -21.75 21.35 15.23
N LEU A 313 -22.75 20.95 14.45
CA LEU A 313 -23.94 21.73 14.13
C LEU A 313 -25.04 21.67 15.19
N GLN A 314 -24.78 21.15 16.40
CA GLN A 314 -25.80 21.10 17.45
C GLN A 314 -26.26 22.54 17.77
N GLY A 315 -27.48 22.91 17.36
CA GLY A 315 -28.01 24.27 17.45
C GLY A 315 -27.87 25.15 16.21
N ILE A 316 -27.46 24.60 15.06
CA ILE A 316 -27.61 25.24 13.74
C ILE A 316 -28.84 24.62 13.06
N SER A 317 -29.81 25.45 12.70
CA SER A 317 -30.98 25.02 11.93
C SER A 317 -30.54 24.65 10.51
N LEU A 318 -30.51 23.34 10.23
CA LEU A 318 -30.34 22.84 8.86
C LEU A 318 -31.65 22.96 8.09
N ALA A 319 -31.57 23.20 6.78
CA ALA A 319 -32.77 23.27 5.94
C ALA A 319 -33.51 21.91 5.85
N GLU A 320 -32.78 20.81 6.02
CA GLU A 320 -33.31 19.46 6.12
C GLU A 320 -32.58 18.73 7.27
N PRO A 321 -33.26 17.82 8.00
CA PRO A 321 -32.59 16.97 8.99
C PRO A 321 -31.43 16.19 8.37
N PHE A 322 -30.28 16.21 9.03
CA PHE A 322 -29.14 15.39 8.61
C PHE A 322 -29.49 13.90 8.72
N PRO A 323 -28.98 13.02 7.82
CA PRO A 323 -29.31 11.60 7.86
C PRO A 323 -28.96 10.95 9.20
N ASP A 324 -29.92 10.23 9.77
CA ASP A 324 -29.71 9.44 10.98
C ASP A 324 -28.83 8.22 10.68
N ALA A 325 -27.80 8.03 11.51
CA ALA A 325 -26.86 6.93 11.34
C ALA A 325 -27.55 5.57 11.54
N ASP A 326 -28.49 5.46 12.48
CA ASP A 326 -29.18 4.20 12.77
C ASP A 326 -30.08 3.76 11.61
N GLY A 327 -30.89 4.70 11.11
CA GLY A 327 -31.76 4.52 9.95
C GLY A 327 -30.98 4.10 8.70
N LEU A 328 -29.85 4.76 8.44
CA LEU A 328 -28.97 4.42 7.31
C LEU A 328 -28.41 2.99 7.43
N LEU A 329 -28.08 2.53 8.64
CA LEU A 329 -27.54 1.18 8.84
C LEU A 329 -28.60 0.09 8.79
N ARG A 330 -29.87 0.39 9.11
CA ARG A 330 -30.98 -0.57 9.07
C ARG A 330 -31.55 -0.78 7.67
N ALA A 331 -31.67 0.30 6.90
CA ALA A 331 -32.29 0.28 5.57
C ALA A 331 -31.42 0.97 4.51
N PRO A 332 -30.12 0.58 4.34
CA PRO A 332 -29.19 1.30 3.47
C PRO A 332 -29.63 1.41 2.00
N GLU A 333 -30.42 0.44 1.51
CA GLU A 333 -30.92 0.43 0.13
C GLU A 333 -32.00 1.50 -0.12
N GLU A 334 -32.84 1.79 0.86
CA GLU A 334 -33.85 2.87 0.76
C GLU A 334 -33.20 4.25 0.62
N TRP A 335 -32.03 4.45 1.23
CA TRP A 335 -31.27 5.70 1.10
C TRP A 335 -30.54 5.84 -0.24
N LEU A 336 -30.21 4.70 -0.86
CA LEU A 336 -29.49 4.62 -2.13
C LEU A 336 -30.40 4.77 -3.35
N THR A 337 -31.62 4.24 -3.25
CA THR A 337 -32.63 4.25 -4.31
C THR A 337 -33.34 5.62 -4.44
N GLU A 338 -34.20 5.78 -5.45
CA GLU A 338 -35.06 6.97 -5.63
C GLU A 338 -34.32 8.32 -5.56
N GLY A 339 -33.28 8.45 -6.38
CA GLY A 339 -32.51 9.69 -6.48
C GLY A 339 -31.40 9.85 -5.45
N MET A 340 -31.05 8.79 -4.69
CA MET A 340 -29.91 8.67 -3.76
C MET A 340 -29.80 9.85 -2.79
N ARG A 341 -30.20 9.68 -1.53
CA ARG A 341 -29.96 10.66 -0.45
C ARG A 341 -28.65 10.39 0.28
N ALA A 342 -28.34 9.12 0.54
CA ALA A 342 -27.11 8.69 1.19
C ALA A 342 -26.69 7.30 0.71
N ALA A 343 -25.39 7.04 0.65
CA ALA A 343 -24.87 5.74 0.25
C ALA A 343 -23.60 5.39 1.05
N VAL A 344 -23.62 4.22 1.68
CA VAL A 344 -22.47 3.71 2.44
C VAL A 344 -21.50 3.02 1.49
N VAL A 345 -20.24 3.45 1.48
CA VAL A 345 -19.21 2.85 0.62
C VAL A 345 -18.84 1.47 1.16
N HIS A 346 -18.85 0.45 0.30
CA HIS A 346 -18.42 -0.90 0.65
C HIS A 346 -16.90 -0.97 0.81
N SER A 347 -16.44 -1.72 1.80
CA SER A 347 -15.05 -2.17 1.93
C SER A 347 -14.98 -3.68 2.07
N THR A 348 -13.88 -4.30 1.67
CA THR A 348 -13.69 -5.76 1.78
C THR A 348 -13.76 -6.27 3.22
N ALA A 349 -13.49 -5.40 4.20
CA ALA A 349 -13.64 -5.71 5.62
C ALA A 349 -15.12 -5.91 6.06
N MET A 350 -16.08 -5.51 5.23
CA MET A 350 -17.52 -5.76 5.42
C MET A 350 -17.97 -7.12 4.87
N GLY A 351 -17.09 -7.85 4.18
CA GLY A 351 -17.38 -9.12 3.52
C GLY A 351 -17.37 -9.03 2.00
N GLY A 352 -17.74 -10.14 1.35
CA GLY A 352 -17.81 -10.25 -0.11
C GLY A 352 -18.91 -9.37 -0.73
N HIS A 353 -18.71 -9.00 -1.99
CA HIS A 353 -19.65 -8.24 -2.82
C HIS A 353 -19.73 -8.91 -4.20
N GLU A 354 -20.92 -8.96 -4.80
CA GLU A 354 -21.13 -9.76 -6.01
C GLU A 354 -20.59 -9.08 -7.28
N VAL A 355 -20.64 -7.75 -7.34
CA VAL A 355 -19.99 -6.97 -8.42
C VAL A 355 -18.48 -7.11 -8.34
N GLY A 356 -17.82 -7.55 -9.41
CA GLY A 356 -16.37 -7.66 -9.53
C GLY A 356 -15.65 -6.31 -9.55
N ALA A 357 -14.38 -6.27 -9.15
CA ALA A 357 -13.59 -5.04 -9.04
C ALA A 357 -13.08 -4.56 -10.42
N GLY A 358 -12.65 -3.30 -10.50
CA GLY A 358 -11.98 -2.71 -11.65
C GLY A 358 -12.81 -2.64 -12.96
N LEU A 359 -12.15 -2.21 -14.04
CA LEU A 359 -12.67 -2.15 -15.42
C LEU A 359 -11.58 -2.76 -16.33
N MET A 360 -11.89 -3.45 -17.42
CA MET A 360 -10.83 -3.99 -18.30
C MET A 360 -10.35 -2.96 -19.32
N SER A 361 -9.14 -3.15 -19.88
CA SER A 361 -8.44 -2.19 -20.75
C SER A 361 -9.28 -1.61 -21.87
N ASP A 362 -10.09 -2.42 -22.55
CA ASP A 362 -10.93 -1.93 -23.66
C ASP A 362 -12.00 -0.96 -23.16
N GLN A 363 -12.76 -1.35 -22.14
CA GLN A 363 -13.78 -0.51 -21.52
C GLN A 363 -13.19 0.79 -20.96
N ARG A 364 -12.01 0.74 -20.33
CA ARG A 364 -11.28 1.92 -19.87
C ARG A 364 -10.97 2.88 -21.01
N SER A 365 -10.43 2.37 -22.11
CA SER A 365 -10.04 3.18 -23.25
C SER A 365 -11.20 3.98 -23.85
N ARG A 366 -12.42 3.42 -23.82
CA ARG A 366 -13.65 4.09 -24.31
C ARG A 366 -14.09 5.22 -23.38
N ILE A 367 -14.08 4.98 -22.06
CA ILE A 367 -14.41 5.99 -21.06
C ILE A 367 -13.39 7.14 -21.12
N VAL A 368 -12.10 6.81 -21.22
CA VAL A 368 -11.04 7.83 -21.35
C VAL A 368 -11.22 8.65 -22.62
N ARG A 369 -11.49 8.02 -23.77
CA ARG A 369 -11.76 8.72 -25.04
C ARG A 369 -12.97 9.67 -24.95
N TRP A 370 -14.01 9.31 -24.21
CA TRP A 370 -15.13 10.24 -23.94
C TRP A 370 -14.67 11.43 -23.10
N ALA A 371 -13.92 11.19 -22.01
CA ALA A 371 -13.42 12.25 -21.14
C ALA A 371 -12.40 13.18 -21.86
N GLU A 372 -11.66 12.68 -22.87
CA GLU A 372 -10.73 13.47 -23.69
C GLU A 372 -11.42 14.65 -24.40
N GLN A 373 -12.74 14.56 -24.67
CA GLN A 373 -13.52 15.64 -25.29
C GLN A 373 -13.59 16.89 -24.40
N ALA A 374 -13.36 16.75 -23.09
CA ALA A 374 -13.36 17.87 -22.15
C ALA A 374 -12.04 18.64 -22.11
N LEU A 375 -10.98 18.19 -22.79
CA LEU A 375 -9.67 18.81 -22.67
C LEU A 375 -9.64 20.21 -23.31
N PRO A 376 -9.00 21.20 -22.66
CA PRO A 376 -8.67 22.47 -23.30
C PRO A 376 -7.57 22.29 -24.35
N GLU A 377 -7.52 23.18 -25.35
CA GLU A 377 -6.55 23.12 -26.46
C GLU A 377 -5.07 23.16 -26.03
N VAL A 378 -4.80 23.74 -24.85
CA VAL A 378 -3.45 23.83 -24.27
C VAL A 378 -2.96 22.52 -23.63
N LEU A 379 -3.81 21.49 -23.56
CA LEU A 379 -3.46 20.14 -23.13
C LEU A 379 -3.55 19.17 -24.31
N CYS A 380 -2.57 18.28 -24.41
CA CYS A 380 -2.57 17.20 -25.38
C CYS A 380 -2.37 15.83 -24.70
N PRO A 381 -2.88 14.74 -25.31
CA PRO A 381 -2.56 13.38 -24.85
C PRO A 381 -1.05 13.16 -24.84
N VAL A 382 -0.56 12.51 -23.78
CA VAL A 382 0.82 12.02 -23.77
C VAL A 382 1.00 11.08 -24.96
N PRO A 383 2.10 11.20 -25.72
CA PRO A 383 2.39 10.33 -26.85
C PRO A 383 2.30 8.84 -26.49
N ALA A 384 1.87 8.01 -27.46
CA ALA A 384 1.88 6.57 -27.28
C ALA A 384 3.31 6.08 -27.07
N LEU A 385 3.52 5.22 -26.08
CA LEU A 385 4.84 4.69 -25.76
C LEU A 385 5.15 3.50 -26.67
N GLU A 386 6.40 3.42 -27.14
CA GLU A 386 6.88 2.36 -28.03
C GLU A 386 7.68 1.31 -27.26
N TYR A 387 7.58 0.05 -27.66
CA TYR A 387 8.37 -1.00 -27.01
C TYR A 387 9.88 -0.83 -27.29
N THR A 388 10.70 -1.16 -26.30
CA THR A 388 12.17 -1.10 -26.44
C THR A 388 12.69 -2.05 -27.53
N ARG A 389 13.68 -1.60 -28.30
CA ARG A 389 14.36 -2.43 -29.31
C ARG A 389 15.77 -2.89 -28.87
N ARG A 390 16.14 -2.67 -27.60
CA ARG A 390 17.48 -2.99 -27.06
C ARG A 390 17.78 -4.48 -26.97
N ALA A 391 16.74 -5.31 -26.92
CA ALA A 391 16.86 -6.76 -26.96
C ALA A 391 15.78 -7.35 -27.88
N THR A 392 16.04 -8.55 -28.38
CA THR A 392 15.08 -9.34 -29.18
C THR A 392 13.84 -9.74 -28.37
N THR A 393 13.97 -9.81 -27.04
CA THR A 393 12.90 -10.17 -26.10
C THR A 393 12.97 -9.32 -24.84
N HIS A 394 11.81 -9.01 -24.26
CA HIS A 394 11.67 -8.35 -22.97
C HIS A 394 11.82 -9.31 -21.78
N ARG A 395 11.83 -10.62 -22.05
CA ARG A 395 11.97 -11.66 -21.01
C ARG A 395 13.44 -11.84 -20.64
N PRO A 396 13.75 -12.28 -19.41
CA PRO A 396 15.11 -12.69 -19.05
C PRO A 396 15.59 -13.82 -19.96
N ALA A 397 16.91 -14.05 -19.99
CA ALA A 397 17.57 -15.10 -20.76
C ALA A 397 17.19 -16.52 -20.30
N ASN A 398 16.79 -16.67 -19.04
CA ASN A 398 16.36 -17.92 -18.43
C ASN A 398 14.84 -17.90 -18.07
N PRO A 399 13.93 -17.62 -19.02
CA PRO A 399 12.51 -17.50 -18.69
C PRO A 399 11.94 -18.85 -18.26
N ARG A 400 10.90 -18.83 -17.41
CA ARG A 400 10.19 -20.05 -17.03
C ARG A 400 9.68 -20.80 -18.27
N PRO A 401 10.02 -22.08 -18.44
CA PRO A 401 9.51 -22.90 -19.53
C PRO A 401 7.99 -23.07 -19.46
N LYS A 402 7.36 -23.22 -20.63
CA LYS A 402 5.92 -23.55 -20.76
C LYS A 402 5.80 -24.90 -21.46
N PRO A 403 5.88 -26.03 -20.73
CA PRO A 403 5.83 -27.36 -21.34
C PRO A 403 4.48 -27.62 -22.04
N ALA A 404 4.51 -28.38 -23.13
CA ALA A 404 3.33 -28.73 -23.91
C ALA A 404 2.98 -30.21 -23.73
N GLY A 405 1.84 -30.49 -23.10
CA GLY A 405 1.42 -31.86 -22.81
C GLY A 405 2.10 -32.47 -21.57
N ASP A 406 1.73 -33.70 -21.26
CA ASP A 406 2.03 -34.31 -19.96
C ASP A 406 3.49 -34.80 -19.86
N VAL A 407 4.09 -35.28 -20.95
CA VAL A 407 5.48 -35.76 -20.98
C VAL A 407 6.45 -34.61 -20.73
N ASP A 408 6.29 -33.50 -21.46
CA ASP A 408 7.10 -32.30 -21.28
C ASP A 408 6.94 -31.71 -19.88
N LYS A 409 5.73 -31.79 -19.32
CA LYS A 409 5.44 -31.31 -17.97
C LYS A 409 6.16 -32.15 -16.92
N ALA A 410 6.13 -33.48 -17.03
CA ALA A 410 6.87 -34.35 -16.11
C ALA A 410 8.39 -34.09 -16.18
N ALA A 411 8.94 -33.92 -17.40
CA ALA A 411 10.35 -33.58 -17.59
C ALA A 411 10.71 -32.20 -17.01
N GLU A 412 9.82 -31.21 -17.14
CA GLU A 412 9.96 -29.89 -16.50
C GLU A 412 9.94 -30.00 -14.97
N ASP A 413 9.01 -30.76 -14.41
CA ASP A 413 8.86 -30.92 -12.96
C ASP A 413 10.14 -31.52 -12.34
N VAL A 414 10.75 -32.53 -13.00
CA VAL A 414 12.04 -33.10 -12.60
C VAL A 414 13.15 -32.05 -12.67
N ARG A 415 13.24 -31.29 -13.77
CA ARG A 415 14.26 -30.24 -13.93
C ARG A 415 14.11 -29.15 -12.87
N ALA A 416 12.88 -28.72 -12.59
CA ALA A 416 12.57 -27.69 -11.59
C ALA A 416 12.88 -28.18 -10.17
N ALA A 417 12.62 -29.46 -9.85
CA ALA A 417 13.04 -30.06 -8.58
C ALA A 417 14.57 -30.06 -8.44
N THR A 418 15.30 -30.48 -9.48
CA THR A 418 16.77 -30.43 -9.50
C THR A 418 17.29 -29.01 -9.34
N ALA A 419 16.73 -28.03 -10.06
CA ALA A 419 17.14 -26.63 -9.94
C ALA A 419 16.93 -26.08 -8.52
N ARG A 420 15.83 -26.47 -7.84
CA ARG A 420 15.59 -26.12 -6.44
C ARG A 420 16.62 -26.75 -5.51
N ARG A 421 16.97 -28.03 -5.70
CA ARG A 421 18.03 -28.68 -4.91
C ARG A 421 19.39 -28.01 -5.11
N VAL A 422 19.80 -27.75 -6.35
CA VAL A 422 21.04 -27.01 -6.65
C VAL A 422 21.02 -25.61 -6.01
N GLY A 423 19.91 -24.89 -6.14
CA GLY A 423 19.74 -23.57 -5.52
C GLY A 423 19.82 -23.59 -4.01
N THR A 424 19.23 -24.61 -3.37
CA THR A 424 19.32 -24.84 -1.92
C THR A 424 20.75 -25.11 -1.50
N ALA A 425 21.44 -26.07 -2.14
CA ALA A 425 22.83 -26.37 -1.85
C ALA A 425 23.73 -25.12 -1.97
N PHE A 426 23.50 -24.32 -3.01
CA PHE A 426 24.22 -23.06 -3.24
C PHE A 426 23.96 -22.02 -2.13
N ALA A 427 22.71 -21.86 -1.69
CA ALA A 427 22.34 -20.90 -0.65
C ALA A 427 22.88 -21.30 0.73
N LEU A 428 22.99 -22.61 1.01
CA LEU A 428 23.50 -23.15 2.27
C LEU A 428 25.03 -23.13 2.36
N GLY A 429 25.75 -23.16 1.22
CA GLY A 429 27.22 -23.17 1.21
C GLY A 429 27.88 -22.06 2.05
N PRO A 430 27.50 -20.77 1.89
CA PRO A 430 28.05 -19.67 2.69
C PRO A 430 27.60 -19.65 4.16
N LEU A 431 26.65 -20.49 4.53
CA LEU A 431 26.21 -20.65 5.90
C LEU A 431 27.19 -21.59 6.63
N GLY A 432 27.64 -22.68 6.02
CA GLY A 432 28.57 -23.64 6.66
C GLY A 432 29.88 -23.01 7.20
N ASP A 433 30.50 -23.70 8.16
CA ASP A 433 31.79 -23.30 8.72
C ASP A 433 32.88 -23.30 7.63
N PRO A 434 33.53 -22.15 7.33
CA PRO A 434 34.58 -22.09 6.33
C PRO A 434 35.80 -22.97 6.65
N GLU A 435 36.03 -23.34 7.91
CA GLU A 435 37.11 -24.27 8.31
C GLU A 435 36.72 -25.75 8.16
N ALA A 436 35.43 -26.08 8.12
CA ALA A 436 34.92 -27.44 7.92
C ALA A 436 34.82 -27.84 6.43
N ALA A 437 35.39 -27.03 5.52
CA ALA A 437 35.32 -27.20 4.07
C ALA A 437 36.18 -28.38 3.54
N SER A 438 36.04 -29.57 4.12
CA SER A 438 36.57 -30.82 3.58
C SER A 438 35.44 -31.85 3.41
N SER A 439 35.08 -32.12 2.15
CA SER A 439 34.35 -33.30 1.65
C SER A 439 32.87 -33.54 2.00
N GLU A 440 32.25 -32.85 2.96
CA GLU A 440 30.83 -33.11 3.29
C GLU A 440 29.83 -32.31 2.44
N GLN A 441 28.75 -32.98 2.06
CA GLN A 441 27.68 -32.45 1.23
C GLN A 441 26.79 -31.47 2.03
N PRO A 442 26.29 -30.36 1.45
CA PRO A 442 25.44 -29.42 2.18
C PRO A 442 24.19 -30.09 2.76
N VAL A 443 23.82 -29.73 3.99
CA VAL A 443 22.65 -30.30 4.68
C VAL A 443 21.55 -29.25 4.81
N LEU A 444 20.37 -29.52 4.22
CA LEU A 444 19.14 -28.78 4.51
C LEU A 444 18.49 -29.39 5.75
N GLU A 445 18.71 -28.78 6.91
CA GLU A 445 17.97 -29.15 8.12
C GLU A 445 16.71 -28.30 8.28
N ALA A 446 15.55 -28.95 8.24
CA ALA A 446 14.24 -28.34 8.46
C ALA A 446 13.50 -29.02 9.63
N ARG A 447 12.66 -28.25 10.31
CA ARG A 447 11.77 -28.72 11.38
C ARG A 447 10.33 -28.64 10.93
N LEU A 448 9.56 -29.70 11.17
CA LEU A 448 8.11 -29.70 11.03
C LEU A 448 7.51 -29.72 12.44
N LEU A 449 7.02 -28.57 12.88
CA LEU A 449 6.35 -28.40 14.17
C LEU A 449 4.85 -28.62 13.94
N TRP A 450 4.33 -29.78 14.29
CA TRP A 450 2.99 -30.21 13.89
C TRP A 450 2.04 -30.40 15.08
N GLN A 451 0.75 -30.30 14.80
CA GLN A 451 -0.37 -30.53 15.73
C GLN A 451 -1.26 -31.68 15.24
N THR A 452 -1.51 -31.76 13.92
CA THR A 452 -2.36 -32.79 13.32
C THR A 452 -1.56 -33.73 12.42
N ALA A 453 -1.88 -35.03 12.48
CA ALA A 453 -1.24 -36.04 11.63
C ALA A 453 -1.51 -35.79 10.14
N GLU A 454 -2.72 -35.33 9.79
CA GLU A 454 -3.11 -35.02 8.40
C GLU A 454 -2.21 -33.93 7.79
N MET A 455 -2.02 -32.82 8.49
CA MET A 455 -1.18 -31.73 7.99
C MET A 455 0.30 -32.11 8.01
N ARG A 456 0.75 -32.89 9.00
CA ARG A 456 2.10 -33.47 9.04
C ARG A 456 2.40 -34.27 7.78
N ASP A 457 1.54 -35.25 7.48
CA ASP A 457 1.72 -36.14 6.33
C ASP A 457 1.62 -35.38 5.00
N THR A 458 0.70 -34.42 4.92
CA THR A 458 0.57 -33.51 3.77
C THR A 458 1.84 -32.69 3.55
N ALA A 459 2.42 -32.12 4.62
CA ALA A 459 3.64 -31.32 4.54
C ALA A 459 4.86 -32.15 4.12
N ILE A 460 4.98 -33.39 4.62
CA ILE A 460 6.03 -34.34 4.23
C ILE A 460 5.89 -34.71 2.75
N ALA A 461 4.72 -35.16 2.32
CA ALA A 461 4.47 -35.53 0.92
C ALA A 461 4.76 -34.37 -0.03
N THR A 462 4.33 -33.16 0.36
CA THR A 462 4.57 -31.96 -0.45
C THR A 462 6.06 -31.60 -0.51
N LEU A 463 6.85 -31.81 0.56
CA LEU A 463 8.30 -31.60 0.51
C LEU A 463 8.97 -32.58 -0.44
N VAL A 464 8.61 -33.86 -0.36
CA VAL A 464 9.12 -34.93 -1.22
C VAL A 464 8.87 -34.59 -2.69
N ASP A 465 7.63 -34.24 -3.04
CA ASP A 465 7.26 -33.83 -4.39
C ASP A 465 7.95 -32.53 -4.81
N HIS A 466 8.06 -31.56 -3.90
CA HIS A 466 8.67 -30.27 -4.18
C HIS A 466 10.17 -30.43 -4.46
N LEU A 467 10.92 -31.23 -3.71
CA LEU A 467 12.35 -31.41 -3.96
C LEU A 467 12.67 -32.61 -4.85
N GLY A 468 11.67 -33.37 -5.32
CA GLY A 468 11.85 -34.57 -6.13
C GLY A 468 12.69 -35.63 -5.41
N LEU A 469 12.41 -35.85 -4.12
CA LEU A 469 13.14 -36.79 -3.27
C LEU A 469 12.67 -38.22 -3.54
N LYS A 470 13.58 -39.20 -3.43
CA LYS A 470 13.22 -40.62 -3.52
C LYS A 470 12.69 -41.07 -2.17
N ASP A 471 11.50 -41.65 -2.14
CA ASP A 471 10.96 -42.27 -0.92
C ASP A 471 11.47 -43.71 -0.85
N ASP A 472 12.74 -43.87 -0.44
CA ASP A 472 13.47 -45.15 -0.39
C ASP A 472 13.39 -45.85 0.99
N GLY A 473 12.76 -45.21 1.98
CA GLY A 473 12.04 -45.88 3.06
C GLY A 473 12.85 -46.26 4.30
N VAL A 474 12.84 -45.35 5.28
CA VAL A 474 12.56 -45.65 6.70
C VAL A 474 11.71 -44.48 7.23
N ARG A 475 10.37 -44.62 7.19
CA ARG A 475 9.48 -43.61 7.79
C ARG A 475 9.27 -43.96 9.28
N PRO A 476 9.35 -42.98 10.19
CA PRO A 476 8.92 -43.16 11.57
C PRO A 476 7.48 -43.70 11.63
N THR A 477 7.20 -44.58 12.60
CA THR A 477 5.83 -45.06 12.84
C THR A 477 4.96 -43.95 13.42
N ALA A 478 3.64 -44.15 13.42
CA ALA A 478 2.71 -43.19 14.04
C ALA A 478 3.06 -42.95 15.52
N GLU A 479 3.43 -44.01 16.25
CA GLU A 479 3.86 -43.95 17.65
C GLU A 479 5.17 -43.17 17.79
N ALA A 480 6.12 -43.35 16.87
CA ALA A 480 7.37 -42.62 16.87
C ALA A 480 7.17 -41.11 16.63
N TYR A 481 6.24 -40.72 15.76
CA TYR A 481 5.86 -39.33 15.61
C TYR A 481 5.20 -38.77 16.88
N GLU A 482 4.26 -39.51 17.47
CA GLU A 482 3.56 -39.09 18.68
C GLU A 482 4.49 -38.96 19.90
N ALA A 483 5.50 -39.82 20.01
CA ALA A 483 6.51 -39.77 21.06
C ALA A 483 7.64 -38.75 20.81
N ALA A 484 7.72 -38.16 19.60
CA ALA A 484 8.79 -37.24 19.22
C ALA A 484 8.79 -35.98 20.10
N CYS A 485 9.93 -35.69 20.71
CA CYS A 485 10.13 -34.53 21.58
C CYS A 485 11.46 -33.83 21.24
N PRO A 486 11.68 -32.59 21.70
CA PRO A 486 12.96 -31.91 21.51
C PRO A 486 14.16 -32.77 21.94
N GLY A 487 15.14 -32.91 21.04
CA GLY A 487 16.33 -33.74 21.27
C GLY A 487 16.17 -35.21 20.82
N SER A 488 14.93 -35.69 20.65
CA SER A 488 14.62 -37.01 20.09
C SER A 488 13.48 -36.92 19.07
N PRO A 489 13.69 -36.24 17.93
CA PRO A 489 12.64 -36.06 16.91
C PRO A 489 12.39 -37.34 16.12
N ALA A 490 11.23 -37.39 15.47
CA ALA A 490 11.02 -38.31 14.37
C ALA A 490 11.75 -37.76 13.13
N LEU A 491 12.88 -38.38 12.79
CA LEU A 491 13.77 -37.94 11.72
C LEU A 491 13.42 -38.62 10.38
N LEU A 492 13.36 -37.82 9.33
CA LEU A 492 13.38 -38.28 7.94
C LEU A 492 14.64 -37.69 7.27
N GLU A 493 15.37 -38.51 6.54
CA GLU A 493 16.60 -38.13 5.87
C GLU A 493 16.55 -38.61 4.42
N TRP A 494 16.94 -37.75 3.48
CA TRP A 494 17.04 -38.06 2.06
C TRP A 494 18.36 -37.56 1.51
N ASP A 495 19.10 -38.45 0.85
CA ASP A 495 20.32 -38.09 0.13
C ASP A 495 20.04 -37.87 -1.35
N THR A 496 20.51 -36.75 -1.87
CA THR A 496 20.46 -36.42 -3.29
C THR A 496 21.87 -36.22 -3.82
N ALA A 497 22.05 -35.95 -5.12
CA ALA A 497 23.39 -35.65 -5.63
C ALA A 497 23.90 -34.27 -5.18
N GLU A 498 22.98 -33.37 -4.80
CA GLU A 498 23.27 -31.96 -4.56
C GLU A 498 23.28 -31.58 -3.08
N LEU A 499 22.38 -32.15 -2.27
CA LEU A 499 22.32 -31.96 -0.81
C LEU A 499 21.76 -33.18 -0.05
N THR A 500 21.99 -33.23 1.26
CA THR A 500 21.24 -34.09 2.19
C THR A 500 20.09 -33.28 2.79
N VAL A 501 18.87 -33.81 2.78
CA VAL A 501 17.69 -33.18 3.38
C VAL A 501 17.33 -33.90 4.67
N ARG A 502 17.33 -33.19 5.80
CA ARG A 502 16.93 -33.70 7.11
C ARG A 502 15.66 -32.99 7.58
N LEU A 503 14.57 -33.72 7.73
CA LEU A 503 13.32 -33.20 8.28
C LEU A 503 13.09 -33.78 9.68
N ARG A 504 13.21 -32.90 10.68
CA ARG A 504 12.96 -33.21 12.09
C ARG A 504 11.50 -32.92 12.41
N CYS A 505 10.70 -33.96 12.61
CA CYS A 505 9.28 -33.82 12.95
C CYS A 505 9.10 -33.79 14.46
N LEU A 506 8.53 -32.70 14.97
CA LEU A 506 8.31 -32.46 16.40
C LEU A 506 6.84 -32.13 16.63
N LYS A 507 6.20 -32.82 17.58
CA LYS A 507 4.85 -32.47 17.99
C LYS A 507 4.91 -31.21 18.86
N LEU A 508 4.07 -30.22 18.56
CA LEU A 508 3.91 -29.03 19.40
C LEU A 508 3.18 -29.42 20.68
N THR A 509 3.94 -29.67 21.74
CA THR A 509 3.43 -30.01 23.07
C THR A 509 3.39 -28.78 23.99
N GLY A 510 2.76 -28.89 25.16
CA GLY A 510 2.74 -27.82 26.15
C GLY A 510 1.96 -26.57 25.73
N SER A 511 0.96 -26.72 24.85
CA SER A 511 0.09 -25.62 24.41
C SER A 511 0.82 -24.45 23.72
N LEU A 512 2.00 -24.71 23.14
CA LEU A 512 2.82 -23.68 22.49
C LEU A 512 2.12 -22.97 21.31
N ALA A 513 1.22 -23.66 20.62
CA ALA A 513 0.42 -23.11 19.53
C ALA A 513 -1.01 -22.73 19.91
N ASP A 514 -1.39 -22.93 21.18
CA ASP A 514 -2.72 -22.57 21.70
C ASP A 514 -2.75 -21.10 22.14
N ASP A 515 -3.93 -20.63 22.55
CA ASP A 515 -4.15 -19.30 23.11
C ASP A 515 -3.02 -18.86 24.06
N LEU A 516 -2.58 -17.61 23.90
CA LEU A 516 -1.74 -16.96 24.90
C LEU A 516 -2.51 -16.91 26.23
N PRO A 517 -1.82 -17.09 27.38
CA PRO A 517 -2.45 -17.12 28.70
C PRO A 517 -2.90 -15.72 29.13
N LEU A 518 -3.99 -15.26 28.55
CA LEU A 518 -4.67 -14.00 28.83
C LEU A 518 -6.04 -14.33 29.44
N GLY A 519 -6.51 -13.49 30.38
CA GLY A 519 -7.84 -13.66 30.97
C GLY A 519 -8.96 -13.18 30.03
N ASP A 520 -10.21 -13.48 30.37
CA ASP A 520 -11.41 -13.15 29.58
C ASP A 520 -11.72 -11.64 29.46
N VAL A 521 -11.08 -10.82 30.30
CA VAL A 521 -11.21 -9.36 30.28
C VAL A 521 -10.26 -8.78 29.24
N ARG A 522 -10.66 -7.68 28.56
CA ARG A 522 -9.83 -6.98 27.58
C ARG A 522 -8.41 -6.76 28.11
N PRO A 523 -7.37 -7.41 27.53
CA PRO A 523 -6.06 -7.45 28.14
C PRO A 523 -5.35 -6.09 28.03
N THR A 524 -4.63 -5.72 29.10
CA THR A 524 -3.78 -4.53 29.09
C THR A 524 -2.57 -4.76 28.19
N ARG A 525 -1.93 -3.67 27.72
CA ARG A 525 -0.69 -3.75 26.93
C ARG A 525 0.39 -4.59 27.65
N ASP A 526 0.50 -4.43 28.96
CA ASP A 526 1.50 -5.12 29.78
C ASP A 526 1.17 -6.60 29.94
N ALA A 527 -0.11 -6.96 30.03
CA ALA A 527 -0.53 -8.36 30.06
C ALA A 527 -0.20 -9.06 28.73
N VAL A 528 -0.54 -8.45 27.59
CA VAL A 528 -0.19 -9.00 26.26
C VAL A 528 1.32 -9.12 26.10
N THR A 529 2.08 -8.10 26.51
CA THR A 529 3.55 -8.11 26.41
C THR A 529 4.16 -9.22 27.26
N ARG A 530 3.70 -9.41 28.50
CA ARG A 530 4.18 -10.50 29.36
C ARG A 530 3.83 -11.88 28.81
N ALA A 531 2.60 -12.07 28.32
CA ALA A 531 2.18 -13.34 27.73
C ALA A 531 3.00 -13.69 26.46
N LEU A 532 3.25 -12.70 25.61
CA LEU A 532 4.13 -12.87 24.44
C LEU A 532 5.57 -13.22 24.85
N SER A 533 6.13 -12.55 25.85
CA SER A 533 7.49 -12.83 26.34
C SER A 533 7.62 -14.20 27.01
N ALA A 534 6.61 -14.63 27.77
CA ALA A 534 6.55 -15.97 28.36
C ALA A 534 6.53 -17.03 27.25
N ARG A 535 5.57 -16.93 26.31
CA ARG A 535 5.46 -17.89 25.19
C ARG A 535 6.72 -17.90 24.31
N ARG A 536 7.33 -16.74 24.04
CA ARG A 536 8.62 -16.64 23.34
C ARG A 536 9.72 -17.46 24.04
N THR A 537 9.79 -17.36 25.37
CA THR A 537 10.80 -18.05 26.19
C THR A 537 10.57 -19.56 26.18
N GLU A 538 9.32 -20.00 26.29
CA GLU A 538 8.92 -21.41 26.20
C GLU A 538 9.30 -22.01 24.83
N VAL A 539 8.99 -21.31 23.74
CA VAL A 539 9.34 -21.74 22.37
C VAL A 539 10.86 -21.80 22.17
N ARG A 540 11.59 -20.80 22.66
CA ARG A 540 13.05 -20.79 22.62
C ARG A 540 13.62 -22.00 23.35
N ALA A 541 13.13 -22.28 24.56
CA ALA A 541 13.59 -23.43 25.34
C ALA A 541 13.27 -24.76 24.65
N PHE A 542 12.06 -24.89 24.10
CA PHE A 542 11.63 -26.05 23.32
C PHE A 542 12.57 -26.33 22.14
N LEU A 543 12.93 -25.30 21.36
CA LEU A 543 13.80 -25.47 20.19
C LEU A 543 15.29 -25.58 20.56
N ALA A 544 15.73 -24.91 21.62
CA ALA A 544 17.12 -25.02 22.10
C ALA A 544 17.45 -26.45 22.55
N ALA A 545 16.49 -27.17 23.12
CA ALA A 545 16.63 -28.58 23.47
C ALA A 545 16.75 -29.52 22.25
N ASP A 546 16.33 -29.07 21.06
CA ASP A 546 16.44 -29.81 19.79
C ASP A 546 17.60 -29.33 18.90
N ARG A 547 18.34 -28.30 19.33
CA ARG A 547 19.31 -27.63 18.46
C ARG A 547 20.53 -28.52 18.24
N THR A 548 20.84 -28.76 16.97
CA THR A 548 21.98 -29.56 16.49
C THR A 548 23.15 -28.68 16.07
N ASP A 549 22.90 -27.55 15.37
CA ASP A 549 23.94 -26.68 14.81
C ASP A 549 23.76 -25.18 15.11
N SER A 550 24.83 -24.40 14.87
CA SER A 550 24.87 -22.94 15.03
C SER A 550 24.19 -22.17 13.89
N MET A 551 23.81 -22.85 12.80
CA MET A 551 23.34 -22.24 11.56
C MET A 551 21.85 -21.86 11.55
N PRO A 552 21.44 -20.83 10.76
CA PRO A 552 20.03 -20.56 10.53
C PRO A 552 19.31 -21.78 9.94
N ALA A 553 18.37 -22.35 10.69
CA ALA A 553 17.52 -23.45 10.23
C ALA A 553 16.12 -22.94 9.85
N LEU A 554 15.32 -23.80 9.21
CA LEU A 554 13.92 -23.51 8.86
C LEU A 554 12.96 -24.35 9.70
N ALA A 555 11.86 -23.77 10.16
CA ALA A 555 10.73 -24.47 10.75
C ALA A 555 9.42 -24.13 10.02
N LEU A 556 8.66 -25.16 9.68
CA LEU A 556 7.26 -25.04 9.30
C LEU A 556 6.41 -25.37 10.53
N ALA A 557 5.66 -24.39 11.03
CA ALA A 557 4.85 -24.50 12.23
C ALA A 557 3.36 -24.53 11.89
N GLU A 558 2.70 -25.63 12.27
CA GLU A 558 1.25 -25.74 12.21
C GLU A 558 0.61 -24.94 13.34
N ILE A 559 -0.30 -24.04 12.99
CA ILE A 559 -1.01 -23.14 13.92
C ILE A 559 -2.48 -23.03 13.53
N ASP A 560 -3.34 -22.79 14.52
CA ASP A 560 -4.76 -22.56 14.26
C ASP A 560 -5.04 -21.28 13.46
N ARG A 561 -6.22 -21.23 12.84
CA ARG A 561 -6.67 -20.05 12.12
C ARG A 561 -6.88 -18.91 13.11
N ARG A 562 -6.57 -17.68 12.70
CA ARG A 562 -6.75 -16.48 13.55
C ARG A 562 -8.12 -16.36 14.25
N GLN A 563 -9.19 -16.80 13.59
CA GLN A 563 -10.55 -16.73 14.12
C GLN A 563 -10.92 -17.88 15.06
N ASP A 564 -10.03 -18.86 15.23
CA ASP A 564 -10.22 -19.99 16.14
C ASP A 564 -9.65 -19.68 17.54
N PHE A 565 -8.78 -18.68 17.67
CA PHE A 565 -8.32 -18.14 18.95
C PHE A 565 -9.40 -17.30 19.63
N SER A 566 -9.39 -17.24 20.97
CA SER A 566 -10.41 -16.53 21.76
C SER A 566 -10.59 -15.06 21.33
N THR A 567 -9.48 -14.36 21.09
CA THR A 567 -9.46 -13.04 20.45
C THR A 567 -8.19 -12.85 19.62
N PRO A 568 -8.10 -11.83 18.74
CA PRO A 568 -6.86 -11.53 18.03
C PRO A 568 -5.65 -11.24 18.92
N ASP A 569 -5.85 -10.91 20.20
CA ASP A 569 -4.76 -10.70 21.17
C ASP A 569 -4.23 -12.03 21.73
N HIS A 570 -4.99 -13.13 21.63
CA HIS A 570 -4.58 -14.47 22.10
C HIS A 570 -3.74 -15.26 21.08
N ASP A 571 -3.68 -14.80 19.83
CA ASP A 571 -2.93 -15.45 18.75
C ASP A 571 -1.41 -15.56 19.08
N PRO A 572 -0.83 -16.76 19.24
CA PRO A 572 0.57 -16.95 19.63
C PRO A 572 1.56 -16.80 18.47
N LYS A 573 1.12 -16.62 17.20
CA LYS A 573 1.95 -16.65 15.98
C LYS A 573 3.20 -15.76 16.06
N PHE A 574 3.08 -14.59 16.66
CA PHE A 574 4.22 -13.68 16.80
C PHE A 574 5.19 -14.11 17.91
N ALA A 575 4.70 -14.63 19.04
CA ALA A 575 5.56 -15.20 20.07
C ALA A 575 6.31 -16.44 19.56
N LEU A 576 5.64 -17.29 18.77
CA LEU A 576 6.27 -18.42 18.09
C LEU A 576 7.41 -17.95 17.19
N ARG A 577 7.17 -16.96 16.32
CA ARG A 577 8.21 -16.41 15.42
C ARG A 577 9.39 -15.83 16.19
N LEU A 578 9.15 -15.07 17.26
CA LEU A 578 10.20 -14.52 18.12
C LEU A 578 11.02 -15.63 18.81
N GLY A 579 10.34 -16.62 19.39
CA GLY A 579 11.01 -17.72 20.10
C GLY A 579 11.83 -18.61 19.16
N CYS A 580 11.34 -18.86 17.95
CA CYS A 580 12.10 -19.52 16.90
C CYS A 580 13.34 -18.71 16.50
N ALA A 581 13.20 -17.40 16.29
CA ALA A 581 14.32 -16.55 15.92
C ALA A 581 15.40 -16.47 17.02
N ASP A 582 15.02 -16.53 18.29
CA ASP A 582 15.95 -16.65 19.41
C ASP A 582 16.73 -17.96 19.39
N ALA A 583 16.10 -19.04 18.95
CA ALA A 583 16.74 -20.33 18.74
C ALA A 583 17.56 -20.40 17.44
N GLY A 584 17.57 -19.34 16.62
CA GLY A 584 18.24 -19.32 15.32
C GLY A 584 17.45 -19.99 14.20
N VAL A 585 16.13 -20.11 14.35
CA VAL A 585 15.25 -20.81 13.42
C VAL A 585 14.29 -19.83 12.75
N LEU A 586 14.28 -19.80 11.43
CA LEU A 586 13.31 -19.06 10.61
C LEU A 586 11.99 -19.83 10.60
N THR A 587 10.87 -19.11 10.62
CA THR A 587 9.54 -19.74 10.76
C THR A 587 8.61 -19.37 9.62
N GLN A 588 8.02 -20.40 9.02
CA GLN A 588 6.83 -20.28 8.20
C GLN A 588 5.64 -21.01 8.83
N PHE A 589 4.44 -20.45 8.68
CA PHE A 589 3.24 -20.98 9.33
C PHE A 589 2.32 -21.69 8.34
N MET A 590 1.74 -22.80 8.78
CA MET A 590 0.68 -23.53 8.08
C MET A 590 -0.57 -23.55 8.96
N ALA A 591 -1.73 -23.23 8.39
CA ALA A 591 -2.98 -23.27 9.14
C ALA A 591 -3.47 -24.72 9.29
N VAL A 592 -3.95 -25.10 10.48
CA VAL A 592 -4.64 -26.38 10.70
C VAL A 592 -5.78 -26.54 9.66
N PRO A 593 -5.82 -27.65 8.89
CA PRO A 593 -6.92 -27.95 7.98
C PRO A 593 -8.24 -28.10 8.75
N LYS A 594 -9.27 -27.34 8.38
CA LYS A 594 -10.58 -27.39 9.04
C LYS A 594 -11.71 -27.17 8.04
N ARG A 595 -12.85 -27.80 8.34
CA ARG A 595 -14.13 -27.58 7.66
C ARG A 595 -15.13 -26.92 8.60
N VAL A 596 -15.35 -25.62 8.41
CA VAL A 596 -16.34 -24.81 9.13
C VAL A 596 -17.24 -24.05 8.15
N ARG A 597 -18.37 -23.50 8.61
CA ARG A 597 -19.32 -22.80 7.73
C ARG A 597 -18.64 -21.64 6.99
N GLY A 598 -18.61 -21.72 5.65
CA GLY A 598 -17.99 -20.71 4.78
C GLY A 598 -16.46 -20.81 4.66
N TYR A 599 -15.84 -21.85 5.22
CA TYR A 599 -14.39 -22.08 5.12
C TYR A 599 -14.08 -23.57 5.11
N ASN A 600 -13.54 -24.07 4.00
CA ASN A 600 -13.03 -25.44 3.89
C ASN A 600 -11.59 -25.36 3.38
N SER A 601 -10.61 -25.54 4.27
CA SER A 601 -9.19 -25.56 3.91
C SER A 601 -8.64 -26.95 3.64
N GLU A 602 -9.37 -28.02 3.96
CA GLU A 602 -8.96 -29.42 3.75
C GLU A 602 -8.58 -29.66 2.28
N LYS A 603 -9.42 -29.18 1.36
CA LYS A 603 -9.19 -29.32 -0.10
C LYS A 603 -7.95 -28.59 -0.62
N ASN A 604 -7.44 -27.61 0.14
CA ASN A 604 -6.32 -26.76 -0.25
C ASN A 604 -5.07 -27.00 0.62
N ALA A 605 -5.06 -28.03 1.49
CA ALA A 605 -3.97 -28.29 2.42
C ALA A 605 -2.63 -28.50 1.69
N GLY A 606 -2.59 -29.35 0.65
CA GLY A 606 -1.39 -29.58 -0.15
C GLY A 606 -0.87 -28.31 -0.85
N PHE A 607 -1.78 -27.48 -1.40
CA PHE A 607 -1.38 -26.20 -1.99
C PHE A 607 -0.78 -25.24 -0.95
N ARG A 608 -1.33 -25.20 0.26
CA ARG A 608 -0.81 -24.37 1.36
C ARG A 608 0.55 -24.86 1.85
N ALA A 609 0.73 -26.17 2.01
CA ALA A 609 2.03 -26.77 2.34
C ALA A 609 3.08 -26.43 1.27
N LEU A 610 2.71 -26.52 0.00
CA LEU A 610 3.60 -26.22 -1.12
C LEU A 610 4.09 -24.77 -1.07
N LYS A 611 3.16 -23.83 -0.83
CA LYS A 611 3.48 -22.42 -0.68
C LYS A 611 4.28 -22.12 0.59
N ALA A 612 4.05 -22.86 1.67
CA ALA A 612 4.86 -22.73 2.88
C ALA A 612 6.30 -23.20 2.66
N TRP A 613 6.53 -24.29 1.92
CA TRP A 613 7.88 -24.73 1.57
C TRP A 613 8.59 -23.78 0.61
N ASP A 614 7.90 -23.33 -0.44
CA ASP A 614 8.43 -22.37 -1.42
C ASP A 614 8.84 -21.03 -0.76
N ASP A 615 8.04 -20.55 0.20
CA ASP A 615 8.37 -19.39 1.02
C ASP A 615 9.47 -19.70 2.05
N GLY A 616 9.47 -20.88 2.67
CA GLY A 616 10.55 -21.28 3.59
C GLY A 616 11.92 -21.32 2.91
N LEU A 617 12.01 -21.88 1.71
CA LEU A 617 13.24 -21.89 0.90
C LEU A 617 13.67 -20.46 0.52
N ARG A 618 12.72 -19.53 0.27
CA ARG A 618 13.04 -18.10 0.11
C ARG A 618 13.78 -17.53 1.28
N GLN A 619 13.30 -17.83 2.49
CA GLN A 619 13.83 -17.27 3.73
C GLN A 619 15.26 -17.75 3.94
N LEU A 620 15.60 -18.95 3.44
CA LEU A 620 16.95 -19.49 3.35
C LEU A 620 17.81 -18.86 2.24
N GLY A 621 17.26 -17.94 1.44
CA GLY A 621 17.96 -17.27 0.34
C GLY A 621 17.89 -18.00 -1.00
N VAL A 622 17.12 -19.10 -1.10
CA VAL A 622 16.98 -19.89 -2.33
C VAL A 622 16.10 -19.14 -3.32
N ARG A 623 16.71 -18.54 -4.34
CA ARG A 623 16.00 -17.82 -5.42
C ARG A 623 16.66 -18.01 -6.77
N VAL A 624 15.84 -18.06 -7.81
CA VAL A 624 16.31 -18.06 -9.19
C VAL A 624 16.39 -16.63 -9.69
N HIS A 625 17.62 -16.17 -9.97
CA HIS A 625 17.89 -14.85 -10.50
C HIS A 625 17.46 -14.76 -11.98
N PRO A 626 16.67 -13.73 -12.37
CA PRO A 626 16.42 -13.41 -13.77
C PRO A 626 17.70 -12.92 -14.44
N GLU A 627 18.25 -13.73 -15.34
CA GLU A 627 19.44 -13.36 -16.09
C GLU A 627 19.08 -12.37 -17.20
N HIS A 628 19.83 -11.27 -17.30
CA HIS A 628 19.53 -10.28 -18.32
C HIS A 628 19.89 -10.78 -19.73
N SER A 629 19.12 -10.40 -20.74
CA SER A 629 19.37 -10.79 -22.14
C SER A 629 20.23 -9.78 -22.92
N LEU A 630 20.89 -8.85 -22.21
CA LEU A 630 21.49 -7.63 -22.78
C LEU A 630 22.95 -7.77 -23.25
N GLY A 631 23.59 -8.92 -23.02
CA GLY A 631 24.99 -9.13 -23.40
C GLY A 631 25.92 -8.08 -22.79
N THR A 632 26.75 -7.45 -23.64
CA THR A 632 27.75 -6.43 -23.25
C THR A 632 27.18 -5.02 -23.06
N GLN A 633 25.86 -4.82 -23.17
CA GLN A 633 25.22 -3.52 -22.94
C GLN A 633 25.17 -3.13 -21.45
N LEU A 634 25.57 -4.04 -20.55
CA LEU A 634 25.67 -3.80 -19.11
C LEU A 634 27.10 -4.12 -18.64
N PRO A 635 27.57 -3.50 -17.54
CA PRO A 635 28.86 -3.84 -16.95
C PRO A 635 28.95 -5.33 -16.58
N GLU A 636 30.12 -5.93 -16.82
CA GLU A 636 30.39 -7.30 -16.39
C GLU A 636 30.32 -7.42 -14.86
N GLY A 637 29.74 -8.52 -14.38
CA GLY A 637 29.61 -8.77 -12.94
C GLY A 637 28.63 -7.84 -12.21
N LEU A 638 27.72 -7.17 -12.94
CA LEU A 638 26.72 -6.29 -12.35
C LEU A 638 25.93 -6.99 -11.24
N ARG A 639 26.03 -6.47 -10.02
CA ARG A 639 25.21 -6.88 -8.88
C ARG A 639 24.05 -5.91 -8.65
N TYR A 640 23.04 -6.35 -7.91
CA TYR A 640 21.84 -5.57 -7.66
C TYR A 640 21.69 -5.31 -6.17
N ALA A 641 21.38 -4.08 -5.79
CA ALA A 641 21.09 -3.71 -4.41
C ALA A 641 19.71 -3.06 -4.33
N ALA A 642 19.02 -3.19 -3.21
CA ALA A 642 17.75 -2.56 -2.95
C ALA A 642 17.70 -1.98 -1.54
N VAL A 643 17.05 -0.82 -1.38
CA VAL A 643 16.76 -0.21 -0.08
C VAL A 643 15.25 -0.18 0.17
N TRP A 644 14.86 -0.44 1.41
CA TRP A 644 13.47 -0.45 1.87
C TRP A 644 13.37 0.14 3.27
N MET A 645 12.31 0.91 3.52
CA MET A 645 12.03 1.58 4.79
C MET A 645 10.84 0.91 5.46
N VAL A 646 11.08 0.16 6.53
CA VAL A 646 10.00 -0.48 7.31
C VAL A 646 9.42 0.51 8.31
N ARG A 647 8.11 0.71 8.29
CA ARG A 647 7.39 1.57 9.25
C ARG A 647 6.54 0.72 10.19
N LYS A 648 6.82 0.80 11.49
CA LYS A 648 5.99 0.24 12.56
C LYS A 648 4.98 1.30 12.98
N ASN A 649 3.69 0.97 12.95
CA ASN A 649 2.62 1.88 13.39
C ASN A 649 2.28 1.64 14.86
N ALA A 650 2.01 2.71 15.61
CA ALA A 650 1.55 2.62 17.01
C ALA A 650 0.21 1.86 17.17
N SER A 651 -0.59 1.77 16.11
CA SER A 651 -1.81 0.96 16.05
C SER A 651 -1.57 -0.52 15.77
N SER A 652 -0.31 -0.97 15.64
CA SER A 652 0.04 -2.39 15.46
C SER A 652 -0.21 -3.19 16.74
N ARG A 653 -0.26 -4.54 16.63
CA ARG A 653 -0.57 -5.43 17.77
C ARG A 653 0.35 -5.20 18.99
N THR A 654 1.62 -4.91 18.74
CA THR A 654 2.59 -4.64 19.82
C THR A 654 2.49 -3.21 20.35
N ARG A 655 1.78 -2.33 19.64
CA ARG A 655 1.54 -0.90 19.97
C ARG A 655 2.82 -0.06 20.04
N TRP A 656 3.77 -0.36 19.16
CA TRP A 656 5.03 0.39 19.04
C TRP A 656 5.13 1.06 17.67
N ALA A 657 5.47 2.36 17.68
CA ALA A 657 5.93 3.07 16.50
C ALA A 657 7.45 2.92 16.36
N GLY A 658 7.96 2.91 15.13
CA GLY A 658 9.39 2.80 14.86
C GLY A 658 9.70 2.66 13.39
N HIS A 659 10.96 2.85 13.04
CA HIS A 659 11.46 2.79 11.67
C HIS A 659 12.70 1.90 11.62
N GLU A 660 12.74 0.95 10.68
CA GLU A 660 13.93 0.11 10.46
C GLU A 660 14.25 0.05 8.95
N PRO A 661 15.40 0.62 8.53
CA PRO A 661 15.84 0.54 7.14
C PRO A 661 16.44 -0.85 6.85
N VAL A 662 16.13 -1.39 5.67
CA VAL A 662 16.62 -2.69 5.19
C VAL A 662 17.32 -2.47 3.86
N ALA A 663 18.50 -3.09 3.70
CA ALA A 663 19.16 -3.18 2.39
C ALA A 663 19.44 -4.65 2.05
N ILE A 664 19.10 -5.02 0.82
CA ILE A 664 19.33 -6.35 0.25
C ILE A 664 20.27 -6.23 -0.94
N ARG A 665 21.21 -7.17 -1.08
CA ARG A 665 22.12 -7.31 -2.21
C ARG A 665 21.94 -8.69 -2.83
N VAL A 666 21.81 -8.72 -4.15
CA VAL A 666 21.74 -9.94 -4.97
C VAL A 666 22.94 -9.93 -5.91
N THR A 667 23.83 -10.92 -5.73
CA THR A 667 25.04 -11.08 -6.54
C THR A 667 24.92 -12.33 -7.40
N PRO A 668 24.75 -12.21 -8.72
CA PRO A 668 24.73 -13.35 -9.64
C PRO A 668 26.04 -14.16 -9.54
N ALA A 669 25.95 -15.50 -9.63
CA ALA A 669 27.11 -16.38 -9.48
C ALA A 669 27.89 -16.56 -10.80
N ARG A 670 27.29 -17.25 -11.78
CA ARG A 670 27.81 -17.41 -13.14
C ARG A 670 26.65 -17.29 -14.14
N PRO A 671 26.85 -16.65 -15.31
CA PRO A 671 25.85 -16.63 -16.37
C PRO A 671 25.39 -18.06 -16.75
N GLY A 672 24.11 -18.22 -17.07
CA GLY A 672 23.49 -19.49 -17.47
C GLY A 672 23.07 -20.40 -16.32
N THR A 673 23.36 -20.06 -15.07
CA THR A 673 23.04 -20.91 -13.90
C THR A 673 21.74 -20.52 -13.20
N GLY A 674 21.30 -19.27 -13.34
CA GLY A 674 20.21 -18.67 -12.57
C GLY A 674 20.49 -18.53 -11.07
N LEU A 675 21.71 -18.85 -10.61
CA LEU A 675 22.08 -18.81 -9.20
C LEU A 675 22.54 -17.41 -8.80
N ALA A 676 22.10 -16.95 -7.64
CA ALA A 676 22.59 -15.71 -7.03
C ALA A 676 22.71 -15.83 -5.52
N ARG A 677 23.74 -15.18 -4.97
CA ARG A 677 23.90 -15.00 -3.53
C ARG A 677 23.03 -13.83 -3.07
N VAL A 678 22.20 -14.06 -2.05
CA VAL A 678 21.34 -13.04 -1.44
C VAL A 678 21.88 -12.68 -0.06
N GLU A 679 22.14 -11.39 0.14
CA GLU A 679 22.75 -10.84 1.36
C GLU A 679 21.92 -9.66 1.86
N GLY A 680 22.01 -9.43 3.17
CA GLY A 680 21.38 -8.31 3.86
C GLY A 680 22.42 -7.45 4.58
N TRP A 681 22.19 -6.14 4.64
CA TRP A 681 23.07 -5.25 5.39
C TRP A 681 22.70 -5.24 6.89
N ASP A 682 23.64 -5.64 7.75
CA ASP A 682 23.51 -5.54 9.20
C ASP A 682 24.38 -4.40 9.73
N ARG A 683 23.74 -3.39 10.33
CA ARG A 683 24.41 -2.22 10.92
C ARG A 683 25.26 -2.54 12.16
N SER A 684 24.96 -3.66 12.83
CA SER A 684 25.60 -4.06 14.09
C SER A 684 26.78 -5.00 13.86
N ALA A 685 26.90 -5.58 12.66
CA ALA A 685 28.02 -6.42 12.28
C ALA A 685 29.34 -5.62 12.22
N ASP A 686 30.45 -6.34 12.31
CA ASP A 686 31.81 -5.79 12.31
C ASP A 686 32.00 -4.63 13.30
N ASN A 687 31.69 -4.88 14.58
CA ASN A 687 31.82 -3.89 15.66
C ASN A 687 31.06 -2.56 15.39
N GLY A 688 29.96 -2.59 14.65
CA GLY A 688 29.12 -1.41 14.36
C GLY A 688 29.53 -0.58 13.13
N THR A 689 30.55 -1.02 12.38
CA THR A 689 30.88 -0.47 11.05
C THR A 689 29.85 -0.89 10.01
N GLY A 690 29.29 -2.09 10.18
CA GLY A 690 28.26 -2.71 9.35
C GLY A 690 28.84 -3.63 8.27
N ALA A 691 28.14 -4.73 8.00
CA ALA A 691 28.57 -5.73 7.02
C ALA A 691 27.40 -6.34 6.24
N TRP A 692 27.69 -6.88 5.06
CA TRP A 692 26.76 -7.72 4.31
C TRP A 692 26.82 -9.14 4.87
N ILE A 693 25.70 -9.63 5.40
CA ILE A 693 25.55 -10.97 5.96
C ILE A 693 24.57 -11.79 5.11
N PRO A 694 24.59 -13.13 5.18
CA PRO A 694 23.60 -13.96 4.48
C PRO A 694 22.15 -13.55 4.80
N TYR A 695 21.28 -13.56 3.79
CA TYR A 695 19.87 -13.18 3.96
C TYR A 695 19.14 -13.86 5.14
N PRO A 696 19.33 -15.18 5.39
CA PRO A 696 18.72 -15.86 6.54
C PRO A 696 19.15 -15.26 7.88
N ALA A 697 20.43 -14.91 8.00
CA ALA A 697 20.99 -14.28 9.20
C ALA A 697 20.42 -12.86 9.39
N LEU A 698 20.25 -12.09 8.30
CA LEU A 698 19.57 -10.80 8.36
C LEU A 698 18.13 -10.95 8.88
N LEU A 699 17.34 -11.90 8.35
CA LEU A 699 15.95 -12.10 8.77
C LEU A 699 15.84 -12.39 10.28
N LEU A 700 16.72 -13.25 10.81
CA LEU A 700 16.81 -13.53 12.25
C LEU A 700 17.16 -12.27 13.07
N ARG A 701 18.09 -11.43 12.58
CA ARG A 701 18.45 -10.15 13.21
C ARG A 701 17.29 -9.17 13.21
N LEU A 702 16.56 -9.06 12.09
CA LEU A 702 15.38 -8.19 11.97
C LEU A 702 14.29 -8.57 12.97
N THR A 703 14.10 -9.86 13.25
CA THR A 703 13.17 -10.34 14.28
C THR A 703 13.58 -9.95 15.69
N ARG A 704 14.88 -9.89 16.00
CA ARG A 704 15.36 -9.32 17.27
C ARG A 704 15.17 -7.81 17.35
N LEU A 705 15.29 -7.09 16.22
CA LEU A 705 14.98 -5.65 16.16
C LEU A 705 13.46 -5.37 16.20
N ALA A 706 12.61 -6.38 16.01
CA ALA A 706 11.16 -6.28 16.24
C ALA A 706 10.80 -6.19 17.75
N GLU A 707 11.78 -6.32 18.64
CA GLU A 707 11.59 -6.33 20.08
C GLU A 707 10.85 -5.11 20.63
N VAL A 708 9.92 -5.41 21.52
CA VAL A 708 9.40 -4.52 22.55
C VAL A 708 10.58 -4.20 23.47
N PRO A 709 10.99 -2.92 23.66
CA PRO A 709 12.02 -2.57 24.62
C PRO A 709 11.75 -3.23 25.97
N SER A 710 12.71 -4.04 26.45
CA SER A 710 12.64 -4.82 27.69
C SER A 710 12.60 -3.95 28.95
N GLY A 711 12.77 -2.64 28.82
CA GLY A 711 12.58 -1.65 29.87
C GLY A 711 11.19 -1.04 29.82
N VAL A 712 10.20 -1.68 30.45
CA VAL A 712 9.04 -0.96 30.97
C VAL A 712 9.53 -0.27 32.25
N PRO A 713 9.48 1.07 32.37
CA PRO A 713 9.57 1.69 33.69
C PRO A 713 8.50 1.02 34.54
N GLY A 714 8.89 0.40 35.66
CA GLY A 714 7.97 -0.33 36.54
C GLY A 714 6.71 0.47 36.88
N PRO A 715 5.67 -0.17 37.43
CA PRO A 715 4.46 0.53 37.84
C PRO A 715 4.87 1.78 38.61
N ARG A 716 4.46 2.95 38.10
CA ARG A 716 4.71 4.23 38.75
C ARG A 716 4.13 4.12 40.16
N GLY A 717 4.98 3.89 41.15
CA GLY A 717 4.75 4.47 42.46
C GLY A 717 4.63 5.98 42.26
N ASP A 718 3.76 6.62 43.04
CA ASP A 718 3.24 7.98 42.90
C ASP A 718 4.28 9.15 42.92
N ALA A 719 5.53 8.95 42.51
CA ALA A 719 6.60 9.93 42.70
C ALA A 719 7.55 10.17 41.50
N ALA A 720 7.38 9.54 40.34
CA ALA A 720 8.26 9.79 39.18
C ALA A 720 7.52 10.49 38.03
N GLN A 721 7.85 11.77 37.83
CA GLN A 721 7.36 12.60 36.73
C GLN A 721 7.52 11.89 35.36
N PRO A 722 6.54 11.98 34.46
CA PRO A 722 6.68 11.45 33.10
C PRO A 722 7.79 12.19 32.37
N ALA A 723 8.85 11.48 31.96
CA ALA A 723 9.80 12.00 30.97
C ALA A 723 9.02 12.44 29.71
N GLU A 724 9.25 13.68 29.29
CA GLU A 724 8.62 14.32 28.13
C GLU A 724 8.72 13.41 26.90
N ARG A 725 7.57 13.08 26.30
CA ARG A 725 7.56 12.37 25.02
C ARG A 725 8.03 13.34 23.93
N PRO A 726 9.05 13.01 23.13
CA PRO A 726 9.46 13.85 22.01
C PRO A 726 8.28 14.05 21.05
N SER A 727 8.16 15.25 20.49
CA SER A 727 7.20 15.50 19.41
C SER A 727 7.47 14.55 18.23
N TRP A 728 6.42 14.07 17.56
CA TRP A 728 6.50 13.22 16.35
C TRP A 728 7.47 13.77 15.29
N TRP A 729 7.70 15.08 15.27
CA TRP A 729 8.60 15.81 14.36
C TRP A 729 10.06 15.70 14.70
N GLN A 730 10.38 15.85 15.98
CA GLN A 730 11.73 15.59 16.46
C GLN A 730 12.07 14.13 16.19
N ASP A 731 11.11 13.22 16.38
CA ASP A 731 11.24 11.82 16.01
C ASP A 731 11.44 11.65 14.50
N MET A 732 10.66 12.32 13.64
CA MET A 732 10.82 12.20 12.19
C MET A 732 12.07 12.84 11.60
N ARG A 733 12.53 13.98 12.14
CA ARG A 733 13.82 14.57 11.76
C ARG A 733 14.97 13.66 12.17
N ARG A 734 14.90 13.10 13.39
CA ARG A 734 15.87 12.12 13.88
C ARG A 734 15.87 10.86 13.02
N GLN A 735 14.71 10.30 12.68
CA GLN A 735 14.59 9.13 11.80
C GLN A 735 15.15 9.40 10.41
N ARG A 736 14.97 10.61 9.85
CA ARG A 736 15.61 11.01 8.59
C ARG A 736 17.12 11.03 8.71
N GLN A 737 17.66 11.67 9.75
CA GLN A 737 19.11 11.71 9.99
C GLN A 737 19.70 10.30 10.15
N GLU A 738 19.08 9.45 10.97
CA GLU A 738 19.51 8.06 11.18
C GLU A 738 19.48 7.26 9.87
N THR A 739 18.44 7.47 9.04
CA THR A 739 18.34 6.86 7.70
C THR A 739 19.46 7.33 6.77
N GLU A 740 19.78 8.62 6.80
CA GLU A 740 20.82 9.21 5.96
C GLU A 740 22.22 8.70 6.34
N GLU A 741 22.53 8.61 7.63
CA GLU A 741 23.78 8.01 8.13
C GLU A 741 23.89 6.54 7.74
N TRP A 742 22.80 5.79 7.87
CA TRP A 742 22.72 4.39 7.43
C TRP A 742 22.95 4.26 5.92
N LEU A 743 22.29 5.08 5.10
CA LEU A 743 22.46 5.09 3.64
C LEU A 743 23.91 5.38 3.26
N GLN A 744 24.58 6.31 3.94
CA GLN A 744 25.99 6.59 3.67
C GLN A 744 26.90 5.39 3.92
N LYS A 745 26.62 4.55 4.94
CA LYS A 745 27.37 3.32 5.20
C LYS A 745 27.10 2.26 4.13
N VAL A 746 25.84 2.05 3.77
CA VAL A 746 25.43 1.13 2.71
C VAL A 746 26.07 1.51 1.37
N LEU A 747 25.98 2.77 0.95
CA LEU A 747 26.57 3.21 -0.32
C LEU A 747 28.09 3.03 -0.36
N ARG A 748 28.78 3.31 0.76
CA ARG A 748 30.23 3.09 0.87
C ARG A 748 30.61 1.62 0.69
N SER A 749 29.81 0.69 1.22
CA SER A 749 30.07 -0.76 1.10
C SER A 749 29.74 -1.33 -0.29
N LEU A 750 29.10 -0.56 -1.16
CA LEU A 750 28.79 -0.93 -2.55
C LEU A 750 29.89 -0.56 -3.56
N ARG A 751 31.02 0.02 -3.11
CA ARG A 751 32.16 0.36 -3.96
C ARG A 751 32.95 -0.88 -4.40
N GLY A 752 33.72 -0.75 -5.49
CA GLY A 752 34.66 -1.76 -6.01
C GLY A 752 34.03 -2.83 -6.90
N THR A 753 32.71 -2.81 -7.12
CA THR A 753 32.03 -3.74 -8.03
C THR A 753 30.81 -3.05 -8.64
N PRO A 754 30.62 -3.08 -9.97
CA PRO A 754 29.46 -2.48 -10.62
C PRO A 754 28.16 -2.91 -9.96
N THR A 755 27.37 -1.93 -9.51
CA THR A 755 26.15 -2.15 -8.72
C THR A 755 25.01 -1.29 -9.22
N LEU A 756 23.87 -1.92 -9.47
CA LEU A 756 22.60 -1.24 -9.71
C LEU A 756 21.79 -1.17 -8.42
N LEU A 757 21.69 0.03 -7.83
CA LEU A 757 20.87 0.30 -6.65
C LEU A 757 19.44 0.63 -7.05
N LEU A 758 18.47 -0.06 -6.44
CA LEU A 758 17.05 0.09 -6.64
C LEU A 758 16.39 0.71 -5.39
N ALA A 759 15.51 1.68 -5.59
CA ALA A 759 14.71 2.26 -4.51
C ALA A 759 13.25 2.40 -4.93
N HIS A 760 12.34 1.91 -4.08
CA HIS A 760 10.90 2.11 -4.29
C HIS A 760 10.50 3.51 -3.79
N ALA A 761 10.07 4.37 -4.73
CA ALA A 761 9.81 5.78 -4.48
C ALA A 761 8.77 5.97 -3.35
N GLN A 762 7.61 5.33 -3.46
CA GLN A 762 6.53 5.47 -2.49
C GLN A 762 6.91 5.00 -1.08
N ASN A 763 7.76 3.98 -0.97
CA ASN A 763 8.22 3.47 0.32
C ASN A 763 9.29 4.38 0.97
N CYS A 764 10.30 4.79 0.18
CA CYS A 764 11.51 5.41 0.72
C CYS A 764 11.46 6.95 0.81
N ARG A 765 10.69 7.66 -0.04
CA ARG A 765 10.82 9.12 -0.24
C ARG A 765 10.51 10.02 0.95
N SER A 766 9.86 9.51 2.00
CA SER A 766 9.59 10.29 3.23
C SER A 766 10.80 10.37 4.15
N HIS A 767 11.70 9.37 4.08
CA HIS A 767 12.93 9.28 4.86
C HIS A 767 14.13 9.69 3.99
N TRP A 768 14.18 9.22 2.75
CA TRP A 768 15.16 9.65 1.75
C TRP A 768 14.53 10.63 0.74
N THR A 769 14.41 11.89 1.16
CA THR A 769 13.68 12.94 0.42
C THR A 769 14.24 13.24 -0.97
N TRP A 770 15.50 12.87 -1.25
CA TRP A 770 16.11 12.97 -2.57
C TRP A 770 15.34 12.20 -3.67
N LEU A 771 14.61 11.14 -3.30
CA LEU A 771 13.82 10.34 -4.25
C LEU A 771 12.54 11.04 -4.74
N GLN A 772 12.17 12.18 -4.16
CA GLN A 772 11.05 12.98 -4.64
C GLN A 772 11.37 13.61 -6.01
N ASP A 773 10.38 13.65 -6.90
CA ASP A 773 10.53 14.11 -8.30
C ASP A 773 11.24 15.46 -8.45
N GLY A 774 10.80 16.45 -7.66
CA GLY A 774 11.36 17.80 -7.72
C GLY A 774 12.73 17.94 -7.06
N GLN A 775 13.21 16.92 -6.35
CA GLN A 775 14.48 16.97 -5.63
C GLN A 775 15.61 16.29 -6.40
N SER A 776 15.33 15.21 -7.12
CA SER A 776 16.36 14.44 -7.83
C SER A 776 16.98 15.22 -8.99
N GLU A 777 18.31 15.18 -9.10
CA GLU A 777 19.09 15.67 -10.25
C GLU A 777 19.71 14.47 -11.00
N PRO A 778 19.80 14.48 -12.34
CA PRO A 778 20.44 13.43 -13.11
C PRO A 778 21.89 13.20 -12.67
N ASP A 779 22.29 11.93 -12.58
CA ASP A 779 23.66 11.46 -12.30
C ASP A 779 24.24 12.00 -10.99
N ARG A 780 23.35 12.34 -10.05
CA ARG A 780 23.68 12.82 -8.71
C ARG A 780 22.91 12.09 -7.62
N ILE A 781 23.49 12.10 -6.44
CA ILE A 781 22.92 11.51 -5.24
C ILE A 781 23.14 12.41 -4.03
N ARG A 782 22.09 12.54 -3.20
CA ARG A 782 22.17 13.21 -1.89
C ARG A 782 21.79 12.24 -0.79
N THR A 783 22.70 12.02 0.16
CA THR A 783 22.48 11.23 1.37
C THR A 783 22.82 12.09 2.59
N GLY A 784 21.85 12.87 3.04
CA GLY A 784 22.06 13.83 4.13
C GLY A 784 21.89 15.29 3.76
N HIS A 785 22.36 16.15 4.66
CA HIS A 785 22.40 17.60 4.51
C HIS A 785 23.46 18.11 3.51
N ALA A 786 24.44 17.28 3.15
CA ALA A 786 25.45 17.67 2.16
C ALA A 786 24.81 17.90 0.76
N PRO A 787 25.36 18.81 -0.07
CA PRO A 787 24.90 18.99 -1.45
C PRO A 787 24.96 17.69 -2.25
N ALA A 788 24.10 17.57 -3.27
CA ALA A 788 24.10 16.42 -4.16
C ALA A 788 25.44 16.30 -4.90
N ARG A 789 26.01 15.09 -4.92
CA ARG A 789 27.32 14.77 -5.53
C ARG A 789 27.16 13.78 -6.68
N ARG A 790 28.17 13.67 -7.55
CA ARG A 790 28.23 12.63 -8.58
C ARG A 790 28.20 11.23 -7.94
N LEU A 791 27.65 10.25 -8.67
CA LEU A 791 27.70 8.86 -8.26
C LEU A 791 29.14 8.35 -8.26
N ASP A 792 29.43 7.39 -7.37
CA ASP A 792 30.69 6.64 -7.45
C ASP A 792 30.73 5.85 -8.78
N PRO A 793 31.90 5.62 -9.40
CA PRO A 793 32.02 4.98 -10.74
C PRO A 793 31.35 3.59 -10.85
N ASP A 794 31.29 2.86 -9.73
CA ASP A 794 30.68 1.54 -9.68
C ASP A 794 29.15 1.59 -9.51
N LEU A 795 28.58 2.73 -9.11
CA LEU A 795 27.19 2.84 -8.71
C LEU A 795 26.29 3.36 -9.85
N ARG A 796 25.17 2.68 -10.07
CA ARG A 796 24.02 3.14 -10.85
C ARG A 796 22.79 3.18 -9.95
N LEU A 797 21.86 4.08 -10.21
CA LEU A 797 20.67 4.28 -9.38
C LEU A 797 19.40 4.29 -10.23
N VAL A 798 18.48 3.37 -9.94
CA VAL A 798 17.14 3.34 -10.55
C VAL A 798 16.07 3.49 -9.47
N ARG A 799 15.20 4.46 -9.65
CA ARG A 799 14.01 4.65 -8.85
C ARG A 799 12.84 3.92 -9.51
N VAL A 800 12.12 3.14 -8.71
CA VAL A 800 10.93 2.39 -9.12
C VAL A 800 9.70 3.04 -8.51
N ARG A 801 8.73 3.40 -9.34
CA ARG A 801 7.42 3.90 -8.93
C ARG A 801 6.32 3.00 -9.49
N THR A 802 5.40 2.57 -8.64
CA THR A 802 4.25 1.75 -9.03
C THR A 802 2.96 2.57 -9.15
N SER A 803 1.84 1.93 -9.49
CA SER A 803 0.51 2.55 -9.48
C SER A 803 -0.07 2.83 -8.10
N GLN A 804 0.65 2.49 -7.02
CA GLN A 804 0.24 2.80 -5.65
C GLN A 804 -0.01 4.31 -5.49
N GLY A 805 -1.18 4.66 -4.95
CA GLY A 805 -1.61 6.05 -4.79
C GLY A 805 -1.94 6.76 -6.11
N ARG A 806 -2.16 6.00 -7.20
CA ARG A 806 -2.45 6.52 -8.55
C ARG A 806 -1.31 7.35 -9.14
N GLU A 807 -0.08 7.11 -8.70
CA GLU A 807 1.10 7.88 -9.15
C GLU A 807 1.54 7.61 -10.59
N THR A 808 1.18 6.46 -11.15
CA THR A 808 1.37 6.15 -12.58
C THR A 808 0.02 6.00 -13.25
N ALA A 809 -0.10 6.47 -14.49
CA ALA A 809 -1.36 6.45 -15.22
C ALA A 809 -1.86 5.02 -15.53
N GLN A 810 -3.18 4.87 -15.69
CA GLN A 810 -3.76 3.69 -16.34
C GLN A 810 -3.32 3.61 -17.80
N TRP A 811 -3.32 2.41 -18.37
CA TRP A 811 -2.79 2.18 -19.72
C TRP A 811 -3.52 1.05 -20.45
N TRP A 812 -3.33 0.98 -21.76
CA TRP A 812 -3.77 -0.13 -22.61
C TRP A 812 -2.88 -0.23 -23.86
N GLY A 813 -2.77 -1.44 -24.41
CA GLY A 813 -2.16 -1.66 -25.72
C GLY A 813 -3.08 -1.22 -26.85
N VAL A 814 -2.55 -0.45 -27.80
CA VAL A 814 -3.32 0.07 -28.93
C VAL A 814 -3.42 -1.00 -30.00
N HIS A 815 -4.65 -1.39 -30.33
CA HIS A 815 -4.89 -2.30 -31.44
C HIS A 815 -4.69 -1.59 -32.80
N PRO A 816 -4.03 -2.20 -33.79
CA PRO A 816 -3.82 -1.58 -35.11
C PRO A 816 -5.12 -1.24 -35.87
N ASP A 817 -6.14 -2.10 -35.76
CA ASP A 817 -7.51 -1.78 -36.17
C ASP A 817 -8.21 -1.01 -35.04
N GLU A 818 -8.35 0.30 -35.19
CA GLU A 818 -8.96 1.18 -34.18
C GLU A 818 -10.49 1.07 -34.07
N VAL A 819 -11.14 0.48 -35.08
CA VAL A 819 -12.60 0.43 -35.18
C VAL A 819 -13.14 -0.87 -34.61
N ASN A 820 -12.56 -2.02 -34.98
CA ASN A 820 -13.04 -3.34 -34.57
C ASN A 820 -12.08 -4.06 -33.60
N GLY A 821 -10.89 -3.49 -33.39
CA GLY A 821 -9.87 -4.01 -32.49
C GLY A 821 -10.21 -3.86 -31.02
N VAL A 822 -9.74 -4.81 -30.23
CA VAL A 822 -9.82 -4.75 -28.76
C VAL A 822 -8.49 -4.27 -28.22
N ASN A 823 -8.53 -3.22 -27.40
CA ASN A 823 -7.33 -2.69 -26.75
C ASN A 823 -6.79 -3.66 -25.69
N GLY A 824 -5.51 -4.02 -25.82
CA GLY A 824 -4.89 -5.15 -25.14
C GLY A 824 -4.15 -4.83 -23.84
N LEU A 825 -3.48 -5.84 -23.29
CA LEU A 825 -2.54 -5.74 -22.15
C LEU A 825 -1.17 -6.35 -22.53
N PRO A 826 -0.43 -5.76 -23.49
CA PRO A 826 0.91 -6.24 -23.84
C PRO A 826 1.92 -6.06 -22.70
N ALA A 827 2.84 -7.01 -22.58
CA ALA A 827 3.97 -6.94 -21.65
C ALA A 827 5.25 -6.53 -22.41
N ASN A 828 5.89 -5.46 -21.95
CA ASN A 828 7.20 -5.01 -22.45
C ASN A 828 7.80 -3.93 -21.52
N LEU A 829 9.01 -3.49 -21.84
CA LEU A 829 9.49 -2.17 -21.47
C LEU A 829 9.14 -1.17 -22.59
N TRP A 830 8.65 -0.01 -22.20
CA TRP A 830 8.16 1.05 -23.08
C TRP A 830 8.97 2.33 -22.91
N THR A 831 9.19 2.99 -24.04
CA THR A 831 10.01 4.19 -24.21
C THR A 831 9.14 5.32 -24.76
N ASP A 832 9.48 6.56 -24.40
CA ASP A 832 8.83 7.73 -24.98
C ASP A 832 9.50 8.08 -26.34
N PRO A 833 8.78 7.95 -27.47
CA PRO A 833 9.38 8.16 -28.79
C PRO A 833 9.73 9.64 -29.06
N THR A 834 9.24 10.57 -28.24
CA THR A 834 9.54 12.01 -28.39
C THR A 834 10.86 12.42 -27.76
N THR A 835 11.46 11.54 -26.95
CA THR A 835 12.75 11.81 -26.32
C THR A 835 13.88 11.51 -27.28
N ALA A 836 14.87 12.41 -27.39
CA ALA A 836 16.02 12.20 -28.26
C ALA A 836 16.77 10.90 -27.90
N ALA A 837 17.22 10.17 -28.91
CA ALA A 837 17.91 8.90 -28.72
C ALA A 837 19.09 9.05 -27.74
N GLY A 838 19.16 8.17 -26.74
CA GLY A 838 20.20 8.19 -25.70
C GLY A 838 20.00 9.24 -24.59
N SER A 839 18.97 10.09 -24.65
CA SER A 839 18.65 11.06 -23.58
C SER A 839 17.53 10.59 -22.64
N ALA A 840 16.82 9.52 -22.98
CA ALA A 840 15.74 8.99 -22.18
C ALA A 840 16.24 8.51 -20.80
N ARG A 841 15.58 9.01 -19.74
CA ARG A 841 15.87 8.64 -18.34
C ARG A 841 14.71 7.92 -17.67
N VAL A 842 13.51 7.98 -18.24
CA VAL A 842 12.29 7.42 -17.66
C VAL A 842 11.67 6.46 -18.64
N PHE A 843 11.36 5.27 -18.14
CA PHE A 843 10.83 4.15 -18.90
C PHE A 843 9.64 3.54 -18.18
N TRP A 844 8.79 2.80 -18.89
CA TRP A 844 7.61 2.17 -18.29
C TRP A 844 7.61 0.66 -18.50
N SER A 845 7.17 -0.08 -17.50
CA SER A 845 7.31 -1.54 -17.44
C SER A 845 5.95 -2.17 -17.18
N THR A 846 5.47 -2.99 -18.13
CA THR A 846 4.20 -3.74 -18.02
C THR A 846 4.45 -5.23 -18.06
N THR A 847 3.67 -5.99 -17.29
CA THR A 847 3.81 -7.44 -17.18
C THR A 847 2.60 -8.17 -17.79
N PRO A 848 2.72 -9.48 -18.08
CA PRO A 848 1.58 -10.26 -18.54
C PRO A 848 0.47 -10.33 -17.49
N LYS A 849 -0.72 -10.72 -17.95
CA LYS A 849 -1.84 -11.04 -17.06
C LYS A 849 -1.49 -12.20 -16.13
N ALA A 850 -1.73 -12.04 -14.83
CA ALA A 850 -1.53 -13.12 -13.87
C ALA A 850 -2.41 -14.34 -14.21
N GLN A 851 -1.86 -15.54 -14.04
CA GLN A 851 -2.45 -16.81 -14.48
C GLN A 851 -3.84 -17.05 -13.86
N GLN A 852 -4.00 -16.69 -12.58
CA GLN A 852 -5.26 -16.79 -11.84
C GLN A 852 -6.41 -15.93 -12.44
N PHE A 853 -6.09 -14.89 -13.22
CA PHE A 853 -7.06 -14.04 -13.90
C PHE A 853 -7.18 -14.33 -15.40
N SER A 854 -6.60 -15.42 -15.90
CA SER A 854 -6.74 -15.85 -17.30
C SER A 854 -8.20 -15.99 -17.77
N GLY A 855 -9.12 -16.24 -16.83
CA GLY A 855 -10.56 -16.34 -17.11
C GLY A 855 -11.30 -15.02 -17.38
N SER A 856 -10.77 -13.85 -16.98
CA SER A 856 -11.43 -12.57 -17.30
C SER A 856 -11.00 -12.08 -18.69
N ALA A 857 -11.95 -11.86 -19.60
CA ALA A 857 -11.65 -11.39 -20.95
C ALA A 857 -11.11 -9.95 -20.93
N VAL A 858 -10.19 -9.62 -21.85
CA VAL A 858 -9.66 -8.25 -22.02
C VAL A 858 -10.75 -7.26 -22.46
N GLU A 859 -11.73 -7.76 -23.20
CA GLU A 859 -12.93 -7.04 -23.65
C GLU A 859 -14.08 -7.07 -22.64
N ALA A 860 -13.85 -7.54 -21.40
CA ALA A 860 -14.94 -7.67 -20.43
C ALA A 860 -15.58 -6.30 -20.15
N ASP A 861 -16.91 -6.25 -20.22
CA ASP A 861 -17.69 -5.02 -20.08
C ASP A 861 -18.67 -5.17 -18.92
N LYS A 862 -18.53 -4.28 -17.93
CA LYS A 862 -19.38 -4.26 -16.73
C LYS A 862 -20.71 -3.55 -16.93
N LEU A 863 -20.84 -2.73 -17.97
CA LEU A 863 -21.95 -1.81 -18.19
C LEU A 863 -22.89 -2.31 -19.28
N ALA A 864 -22.35 -2.86 -20.37
CA ALA A 864 -23.12 -3.27 -21.54
C ALA A 864 -23.02 -4.78 -21.82
N PRO A 865 -24.11 -5.42 -22.30
CA PRO A 865 -24.03 -6.77 -22.85
C PRO A 865 -23.12 -6.83 -24.08
N ARG A 866 -22.34 -7.90 -24.20
CA ARG A 866 -21.51 -8.19 -25.38
C ARG A 866 -21.56 -9.67 -25.75
N PRO A 867 -21.32 -10.04 -27.02
CA PRO A 867 -21.20 -11.44 -27.42
C PRO A 867 -19.87 -12.05 -26.94
N LEU A 868 -19.92 -13.30 -26.49
CA LEU A 868 -18.72 -14.10 -26.18
C LEU A 868 -17.95 -14.46 -27.47
N ARG A 869 -16.65 -14.16 -27.54
CA ARG A 869 -15.82 -14.49 -28.72
C ARG A 869 -15.21 -15.89 -28.73
N ALA A 870 -15.13 -16.53 -27.56
CA ALA A 870 -14.44 -17.80 -27.37
C ALA A 870 -15.18 -18.74 -26.40
N GLY A 871 -14.85 -20.03 -26.45
CA GLY A 871 -15.44 -21.07 -25.60
C GLY A 871 -16.71 -21.70 -26.18
N LYS A 872 -17.30 -22.63 -25.41
CA LYS A 872 -18.48 -23.41 -25.84
C LYS A 872 -19.74 -22.56 -26.09
N ARG A 873 -19.81 -21.37 -25.49
CA ARG A 873 -20.94 -20.42 -25.56
C ARG A 873 -20.66 -19.22 -26.48
N LYS A 874 -19.78 -19.42 -27.47
CA LYS A 874 -19.41 -18.36 -28.43
C LYS A 874 -20.67 -17.81 -29.12
N GLY A 875 -20.81 -16.49 -29.18
CA GLY A 875 -21.96 -15.79 -29.76
C GLY A 875 -23.06 -15.42 -28.77
N GLU A 876 -23.13 -16.06 -27.60
CA GLU A 876 -24.11 -15.70 -26.57
C GLU A 876 -23.77 -14.33 -25.93
N LEU A 877 -24.80 -13.55 -25.61
CA LEU A 877 -24.65 -12.28 -24.89
C LEU A 877 -24.30 -12.52 -23.42
N THR A 878 -23.37 -11.72 -22.90
CA THR A 878 -22.96 -11.73 -21.51
C THR A 878 -22.71 -10.32 -21.00
N VAL A 879 -22.92 -10.10 -19.69
CA VAL A 879 -22.51 -8.88 -18.97
C VAL A 879 -21.52 -9.32 -17.90
N ASP A 880 -20.34 -8.69 -17.85
CA ASP A 880 -19.22 -9.12 -17.00
C ASP A 880 -19.17 -8.38 -15.64
N THR A 881 -20.31 -7.89 -15.15
CA THR A 881 -20.39 -7.11 -13.90
C THR A 881 -19.84 -7.90 -12.70
N ASP A 882 -20.06 -9.23 -12.64
CA ASP A 882 -19.56 -10.12 -11.59
C ASP A 882 -18.07 -10.49 -11.74
N LYS A 883 -17.49 -10.32 -12.93
CA LYS A 883 -16.10 -10.73 -13.21
C LYS A 883 -15.11 -9.69 -12.68
N PRO A 884 -14.13 -10.06 -11.83
CA PRO A 884 -13.09 -9.10 -11.46
C PRO A 884 -12.25 -8.75 -12.69
N ALA A 885 -12.03 -7.45 -12.89
CA ALA A 885 -11.05 -6.94 -13.83
C ALA A 885 -9.68 -6.96 -13.16
N TRP A 886 -8.67 -7.43 -13.88
CA TRP A 886 -7.28 -7.40 -13.43
C TRP A 886 -6.43 -6.87 -14.57
N ASN A 887 -5.77 -5.74 -14.34
CA ASN A 887 -4.87 -5.08 -15.27
C ASN A 887 -3.52 -4.89 -14.55
N PRO A 888 -2.39 -5.26 -15.18
CA PRO A 888 -1.09 -5.02 -14.57
C PRO A 888 -0.86 -3.52 -14.40
N GLY A 889 -0.43 -3.08 -13.22
CA GLY A 889 -0.06 -1.67 -12.98
C GLY A 889 1.10 -1.23 -13.88
N LEU A 890 1.07 0.02 -14.33
CA LEU A 890 2.19 0.63 -15.05
C LEU A 890 3.30 0.96 -14.05
N VAL A 891 4.49 0.40 -14.23
CA VAL A 891 5.65 0.70 -13.36
C VAL A 891 6.58 1.68 -14.07
N GLU A 892 6.79 2.85 -13.48
CA GLU A 892 7.77 3.85 -13.92
C GLU A 892 9.16 3.49 -13.37
N LEU A 893 10.14 3.42 -14.27
CA LEU A 893 11.55 3.16 -14.00
C LEU A 893 12.35 4.41 -14.38
N ALA A 894 12.74 5.20 -13.40
CA ALA A 894 13.57 6.40 -13.60
C ALA A 894 15.03 6.08 -13.28
N VAL A 895 15.90 6.11 -14.30
CA VAL A 895 17.35 6.01 -14.15
C VAL A 895 17.85 7.33 -13.61
N LEU A 896 18.00 7.43 -12.29
CA LEU A 896 18.42 8.67 -11.63
C LEU A 896 19.91 8.94 -11.82
N GLY A 897 20.73 7.90 -11.96
CA GLY A 897 22.14 8.06 -12.24
C GLY A 897 22.78 6.85 -12.91
N CYS A 898 23.60 7.13 -13.92
CA CYS A 898 24.42 6.17 -14.66
C CYS A 898 25.63 6.87 -15.29
N HIS A 899 26.58 6.10 -15.82
CA HIS A 899 27.82 6.63 -16.40
C HIS A 899 27.81 6.50 -17.93
N GLN A 900 26.98 7.31 -18.61
CA GLN A 900 26.85 7.23 -20.07
C GLN A 900 28.17 7.49 -20.82
N ALA A 901 29.03 8.35 -20.27
CA ALA A 901 30.36 8.61 -20.82
C ALA A 901 31.25 7.35 -20.79
N ASP A 902 30.96 6.41 -19.89
CA ASP A 902 31.68 5.15 -19.71
C ASP A 902 30.92 3.97 -20.38
N GLY A 903 29.90 4.26 -21.19
CA GLY A 903 29.15 3.28 -21.98
C GLY A 903 27.85 2.76 -21.36
N ASP A 904 27.43 3.25 -20.18
CA ASP A 904 26.12 2.86 -19.64
C ASP A 904 24.98 3.35 -20.55
N ASP A 905 24.04 2.46 -20.88
CA ASP A 905 22.79 2.82 -21.55
C ASP A 905 21.62 2.82 -20.55
N PRO A 906 20.95 3.96 -20.31
CA PRO A 906 19.79 4.04 -19.42
C PRO A 906 18.66 3.08 -19.80
N GLU A 907 18.43 2.88 -21.10
CA GLU A 907 17.37 2.01 -21.60
C GLU A 907 17.70 0.53 -21.30
N ALA A 908 18.97 0.13 -21.49
CA ALA A 908 19.45 -1.19 -21.09
C ALA A 908 19.34 -1.42 -19.58
N LEU A 909 19.71 -0.43 -18.75
CA LEU A 909 19.54 -0.51 -17.29
C LEU A 909 18.06 -0.68 -16.90
N ALA A 910 17.16 0.07 -17.52
CA ALA A 910 15.73 -0.07 -17.27
C ALA A 910 15.17 -1.42 -17.75
N LEU A 911 15.67 -1.95 -18.87
CA LEU A 911 15.29 -3.28 -19.37
C LEU A 911 15.79 -4.39 -18.44
N ALA A 912 16.99 -4.27 -17.88
CA ALA A 912 17.47 -5.18 -16.84
C ALA A 912 16.51 -5.19 -15.64
N VAL A 913 16.09 -4.01 -15.17
CA VAL A 913 15.14 -3.86 -14.06
C VAL A 913 13.75 -4.42 -14.41
N HIS A 914 13.30 -4.31 -15.66
CA HIS A 914 12.09 -4.98 -16.14
C HIS A 914 12.23 -6.50 -16.14
N GLN A 915 13.37 -7.05 -16.57
CA GLN A 915 13.64 -8.49 -16.55
C GLN A 915 13.73 -9.04 -15.12
N LEU A 916 14.24 -8.26 -14.16
CA LEU A 916 14.24 -8.60 -12.74
C LEU A 916 12.84 -8.81 -12.13
N ARG A 917 11.78 -8.35 -12.79
CA ARG A 917 10.39 -8.61 -12.38
C ARG A 917 9.88 -9.98 -12.81
N GLN A 918 10.60 -10.68 -13.68
CA GLN A 918 10.17 -11.95 -14.28
C GLN A 918 11.01 -13.11 -13.70
N ALA A 919 10.96 -13.26 -12.37
CA ALA A 919 11.60 -14.35 -11.63
C ALA A 919 11.18 -15.73 -12.18
N PRO A 920 12.10 -16.56 -12.69
CA PRO A 920 11.76 -17.83 -13.34
C PRO A 920 11.12 -18.86 -12.41
N ASP A 921 11.42 -18.76 -11.11
CA ASP A 921 10.82 -19.57 -10.05
C ASP A 921 9.38 -19.13 -9.70
N HIS A 922 8.93 -17.96 -10.14
CA HIS A 922 7.56 -17.49 -9.95
C HIS A 922 6.67 -17.84 -11.16
N SER A 923 5.39 -18.07 -10.91
CA SER A 923 4.38 -18.29 -11.96
C SER A 923 3.97 -17.00 -12.66
N ASP A 924 3.89 -15.93 -11.87
CA ASP A 924 3.47 -14.61 -12.28
C ASP A 924 4.61 -13.62 -12.09
N ALA A 925 4.60 -12.55 -12.88
CA ALA A 925 5.61 -11.51 -12.76
C ALA A 925 5.42 -10.72 -11.45
N LEU A 926 6.54 -10.34 -10.84
CA LEU A 926 6.58 -9.55 -9.62
C LEU A 926 6.12 -8.11 -9.87
N SER A 927 5.40 -7.55 -8.90
CA SER A 927 5.02 -6.12 -8.88
C SER A 927 6.25 -5.20 -8.76
N LEU A 928 7.31 -5.67 -8.09
CA LEU A 928 8.60 -5.00 -7.93
C LEU A 928 9.73 -5.89 -8.45
N PRO A 929 10.86 -5.32 -8.92
CA PRO A 929 12.06 -6.11 -9.27
C PRO A 929 12.53 -6.99 -8.10
N LEU A 930 13.06 -8.18 -8.39
CA LEU A 930 13.42 -9.20 -7.38
C LEU A 930 14.15 -8.65 -6.13
N PRO A 931 15.20 -7.80 -6.22
CA PRO A 931 15.87 -7.26 -5.03
C PRO A 931 14.95 -6.41 -4.15
N LEU A 932 14.08 -5.58 -4.75
CA LEU A 932 13.09 -4.78 -4.01
C LEU A 932 11.98 -5.65 -3.44
N HIS A 933 11.56 -6.68 -4.16
CA HIS A 933 10.58 -7.65 -3.67
C HIS A 933 11.10 -8.38 -2.42
N LEU A 934 12.35 -8.85 -2.42
CA LEU A 934 12.99 -9.47 -1.26
C LEU A 934 13.13 -8.49 -0.08
N ALA A 935 13.55 -7.25 -0.33
CA ALA A 935 13.61 -6.22 0.71
C ALA A 935 12.24 -5.90 1.31
N GLY A 936 11.19 -5.89 0.47
CA GLY A 936 9.80 -5.75 0.90
C GLY A 936 9.33 -6.90 1.78
N LEU A 937 9.63 -8.16 1.43
CA LEU A 937 9.25 -9.33 2.23
C LEU A 937 10.03 -9.43 3.56
N ALA A 938 11.24 -8.89 3.63
CA ALA A 938 12.00 -8.83 4.89
C ALA A 938 11.27 -8.04 6.00
N GLN A 939 10.34 -7.14 5.65
CA GLN A 939 9.54 -6.40 6.62
C GLN A 939 8.66 -7.30 7.51
N GLU A 940 8.28 -8.50 7.05
CA GLU A 940 7.51 -9.47 7.83
C GLU A 940 8.24 -9.96 9.08
N TYR A 941 9.56 -9.80 9.11
CA TYR A 941 10.41 -10.15 10.25
C TYR A 941 10.57 -8.98 11.21
N VAL A 942 10.15 -7.77 10.82
CA VAL A 942 10.21 -6.55 11.64
C VAL A 942 8.84 -6.19 12.22
N LEU A 943 7.75 -6.50 11.48
CA LEU A 943 6.38 -6.20 11.85
C LEU A 943 5.73 -7.39 12.58
N PRO A 944 4.86 -7.15 13.58
CA PRO A 944 4.00 -8.20 14.11
C PRO A 944 3.16 -8.77 12.96
N THR A 945 3.25 -10.08 12.71
CA THR A 945 2.56 -10.74 11.59
C THR A 945 1.06 -10.49 11.65
N ILE A 946 0.56 -9.54 10.86
CA ILE A 946 -0.85 -9.40 10.50
C ILE A 946 -0.98 -10.08 9.14
N ALA A 947 -0.98 -11.41 9.11
CA ALA A 947 -1.47 -12.12 7.94
C ALA A 947 -2.97 -12.33 8.16
N ASP A 948 -3.80 -11.69 7.33
CA ASP A 948 -5.22 -12.02 7.26
C ASP A 948 -5.33 -13.42 6.62
N ASP A 949 -5.34 -14.49 7.42
CA ASP A 949 -5.42 -15.89 6.95
C ASP A 949 -6.77 -16.23 6.23
N GLY A 950 -7.58 -15.22 5.90
CA GLY A 950 -8.80 -15.31 5.09
C GLY A 950 -8.66 -14.85 3.62
N ALA A 951 -7.52 -14.27 3.25
CA ALA A 951 -7.12 -14.05 1.87
C ALA A 951 -5.62 -14.27 1.81
N ALA A 952 -5.13 -15.07 0.87
CA ALA A 952 -3.70 -15.08 0.56
C ALA A 952 -3.32 -13.70 0.04
N ALA A 953 -3.09 -12.78 0.96
CA ALA A 953 -2.53 -11.49 0.71
C ALA A 953 -1.04 -11.65 1.03
N ASP A 954 -0.23 -11.80 -0.02
CA ASP A 954 1.16 -11.36 0.02
C ASP A 954 1.23 -10.03 0.81
N PRO A 955 2.26 -9.76 1.60
CA PRO A 955 2.49 -8.43 2.15
C PRO A 955 2.81 -7.39 1.05
N VAL A 956 2.87 -7.84 -0.21
CA VAL A 956 2.87 -7.06 -1.46
C VAL A 956 1.60 -7.32 -2.30
N ALA A 957 0.55 -7.87 -1.69
CA ALA A 957 -0.68 -8.22 -2.38
C ALA A 957 -1.27 -6.98 -3.02
N ASP A 958 -1.28 -7.04 -4.35
CA ASP A 958 -2.12 -6.28 -5.25
C ASP A 958 -3.56 -6.36 -4.72
N THR A 959 -3.90 -5.41 -3.84
CA THR A 959 -5.17 -4.72 -3.98
C THR A 959 -5.24 -4.29 -5.43
N ASP A 960 -6.40 -4.45 -6.09
CA ASP A 960 -6.60 -3.93 -7.45
C ASP A 960 -5.92 -2.57 -7.53
N PRO A 961 -4.86 -2.40 -8.35
CA PRO A 961 -4.02 -1.20 -8.34
C PRO A 961 -4.85 0.06 -8.59
N ASP A 962 -6.05 -0.11 -9.16
CA ASP A 962 -7.02 0.95 -9.45
C ASP A 962 -8.02 1.20 -8.32
N ALA A 963 -8.15 0.28 -7.36
CA ALA A 963 -8.96 0.42 -6.15
C ALA A 963 -8.16 0.93 -4.94
N ALA A 964 -6.83 1.11 -5.07
CA ALA A 964 -6.04 1.76 -4.05
C ALA A 964 -6.59 3.18 -3.79
N GLU A 965 -6.88 3.49 -2.52
CA GLU A 965 -7.23 4.86 -2.14
C GLU A 965 -6.10 5.79 -2.60
N VAL A 966 -6.45 6.99 -3.09
CA VAL A 966 -5.48 8.08 -3.21
C VAL A 966 -5.09 8.42 -1.78
N ALA A 967 -4.01 7.80 -1.30
CA ALA A 967 -3.11 8.54 -0.44
C ALA A 967 -2.70 9.74 -1.28
N GLY A 968 -2.99 10.96 -0.82
CA GLY A 968 -2.43 12.16 -1.44
C GLY A 968 -0.94 11.93 -1.70
N LEU A 969 -0.39 12.45 -2.81
CA LEU A 969 1.06 12.41 -3.00
C LEU A 969 1.66 12.79 -1.67
N ALA A 970 2.52 11.93 -1.11
CA ALA A 970 3.15 12.18 0.16
C ALA A 970 4.01 13.44 0.03
N GLN A 971 3.37 14.60 0.12
CA GLN A 971 3.93 15.76 0.78
C GLN A 971 4.31 15.27 2.16
N ALA A 972 5.43 15.79 2.66
CA ALA A 972 5.92 15.46 3.98
C ALA A 972 4.72 15.40 4.92
N PRO A 973 4.45 14.27 5.61
CA PRO A 973 3.46 14.29 6.68
C PRO A 973 3.74 15.53 7.52
N GLU A 974 2.69 16.28 7.87
CA GLU A 974 2.81 17.68 8.30
C GLU A 974 2.71 17.92 9.82
N PRO A 975 3.50 18.89 10.34
CA PRO A 975 3.84 19.18 11.74
C PRO A 975 2.86 19.15 12.92
N ASP A 976 1.55 18.95 12.74
CA ASP A 976 0.60 19.17 13.86
C ASP A 976 -0.70 18.35 13.81
N SER A 977 -0.87 17.44 12.85
CA SER A 977 -2.07 16.58 12.85
C SER A 977 -1.78 15.28 13.57
N ASP A 978 -1.71 15.33 14.89
CA ASP A 978 -1.62 14.14 15.73
C ASP A 978 -3.02 13.51 15.89
N PRO A 979 -3.32 12.35 15.29
CA PRO A 979 -4.55 11.62 15.61
C PRO A 979 -4.47 10.94 16.99
N GLU A 980 -3.31 10.89 17.67
CA GLU A 980 -3.19 10.26 18.99
C GLU A 980 -3.45 11.21 20.17
N GLN A 981 -3.57 12.53 19.95
CA GLN A 981 -4.14 13.44 20.97
C GLN A 981 -5.65 13.22 21.20
N LEU A 982 -6.29 12.32 20.45
CA LEU A 982 -7.74 12.06 20.42
C LEU A 982 -8.31 11.24 21.60
N THR A 983 -7.66 11.18 22.76
CA THR A 983 -8.29 10.63 23.98
C THR A 983 -7.92 11.41 25.24
N LEU A 984 -8.34 12.66 25.35
CA LEU A 984 -8.24 13.42 26.61
C LEU A 984 -9.49 14.25 26.89
N PHE A 985 -10.66 13.62 26.82
CA PHE A 985 -11.88 14.18 27.45
C PHE A 985 -12.60 13.04 28.17
N ALA A 986 -12.26 12.84 29.44
CA ALA A 986 -13.10 12.10 30.36
C ALA A 986 -14.15 13.09 30.90
N PRO A 987 -15.46 12.79 30.85
CA PRO A 987 -16.44 13.60 31.55
C PRO A 987 -16.25 13.38 33.06
N GLY A 988 -15.97 14.47 33.78
CA GLY A 988 -15.89 14.48 35.24
C GLY A 988 -17.18 13.96 35.87
N GLY A 989 -17.03 13.09 36.87
CA GLY A 989 -18.13 12.64 37.69
C GLY A 989 -18.71 13.79 38.50
N VAL A 990 -20.01 14.00 38.39
CA VAL A 990 -20.75 14.83 39.34
C VAL A 990 -21.08 13.96 40.53
N VAL A 991 -20.48 14.29 41.67
CA VAL A 991 -20.92 13.83 42.99
C VAL A 991 -22.28 14.47 43.27
N GLY A 992 -23.27 13.61 43.44
CA GLY A 992 -24.56 13.87 44.06
C GLY A 992 -24.98 12.57 44.72
#